data_AF-A0A949S3N0-F1
#
_entry.id   AF-A0A949S3N0-F1
#
_cell.length_a   1.000
_cell.length_b   1.000
_cell.length_c   1.000
_cell.angle_alpha   90.00
_cell.angle_beta   90.00
_cell.angle_gamma   90.00
#
_symmetry.space_group_name_H-M   'P 1'
#
loop_
_entity.id
_entity.type
_entity.pdbx_description
1 polymer ?
#
loop_
_entity_poly.entity_id
_entity_poly.type
_entity_poly.pdbx_seq_one_letter_code
_entity_poly.pdbx_strand_id
1 'polypeptide(L)'
;MHSLIRFLYHSMLFAAVVGLLPAATPRRSLVLTTGATGTAPLSPNTPPYTAITDWRVELRVHNWTQAAQYSHIFMTSAFAIRLVAGRDNIAFTSWPDNSAVVWADIKNRTDFIVRFQRNVASRALTAEVWNSDGTNYALAVGHPNAGVVMKPVSIGGERYRFGDIYNAPIQCRVPYLRMYSTLAALGTAPSTSADGDLGDWEFENNGNDQSAAHLNMTFTGGASYADTPLYVPYANPGGTQTIRAGQELKLNGEGSFSANEAGPLTYFWQQVSGPLIGSFALRGAAAPNVLRLDQAGTYEFRLTVSDGTGLKSSANVKVGVVATDDTDVVIFPNSRLEKIIGPVTRSGTSPWPWYDIAERANGDLIGPAVTAPAQGQIPMDGTITLSPGSGQPGEVHNVTITGTDTHFTTDFAPGDLIWAWWNTPDEGPGTGRALFTVSSIADDTHMTTYSYFHYLPSGTFTDIQYSKPKGIELSPWAYGGLATDTWNFYDVALALYRLYYRTGIDSYRAYARNLADKWWIYGMDHGYENRLLWIYKAMAGLMARAEDGRPELWDGIASHLGTKTSFKTATSPIPADTELDLRERGYELEYVSLVAMLHPNAATRATFCTYVANAVNNVYFPTQRADGSWPSNPYAGNPTYPYGGEGMFPFHAGVTMNGLAYAYEALADPNGCNNTATAGTAKTILRKALDFVYQQGRGANRGLYYSVNFYANGQPPQATAGTGTVTGTAGETTLTGSGTTFSTFYACNGTDYIGIDSIRKVFKVLDCPSPTTMTLDAALPAAVTGSTYKRAPAMPTDCAPSSAAHCEGAPGDRSLINTMTGAYGHFYNLTGEETYKNYGDELFSAAYGGSGGGPGSLAPPAGPGADGEFAHNYINALPPCNTGKPPCGGFGLSAFNVYGKGYGQASGAGGAPNYLAYRAGGGQPYVEASVQVNFDLSSVMNATQARITVVRPSGAGTVTTCSSSPCDVPVDPRQGEHRMTIEYLSADEDVLSRSESTPLPVP
;
A
#
# COMPACT_ATOMS: atom_id res chain seq x y z
N MET A 1 51.56 -9.91 -7.66
CA MET A 1 52.53 -8.89 -7.19
C MET A 1 52.16 -7.46 -7.61
N HIS A 2 51.76 -7.21 -8.87
CA HIS A 2 51.35 -5.87 -9.35
C HIS A 2 50.05 -5.31 -8.69
N SER A 3 49.10 -6.16 -8.26
CA SER A 3 47.90 -5.70 -7.51
C SER A 3 48.18 -5.34 -6.04
N LEU A 4 49.20 -5.93 -5.41
CA LEU A 4 49.57 -5.62 -4.03
C LEU A 4 50.29 -4.25 -3.95
N ILE A 5 51.06 -3.91 -4.98
CA ILE A 5 51.78 -2.63 -5.09
C ILE A 5 50.80 -1.47 -5.40
N ARG A 6 49.74 -1.70 -6.18
CA ARG A 6 48.66 -0.70 -6.40
C ARG A 6 47.83 -0.43 -5.13
N PHE A 7 47.60 -1.46 -4.31
CA PHE A 7 46.89 -1.32 -3.03
C PHE A 7 47.72 -0.53 -2.01
N LEU A 8 49.04 -0.78 -1.94
CA LEU A 8 49.94 -0.02 -1.07
C LEU A 8 50.16 1.43 -1.55
N TYR A 9 50.17 1.69 -2.87
CA TYR A 9 50.26 3.05 -3.40
C TYR A 9 48.98 3.89 -3.18
N HIS A 10 47.79 3.29 -3.24
CA HIS A 10 46.53 4.00 -2.94
C HIS A 10 46.37 4.26 -1.43
N SER A 11 46.82 3.33 -0.57
CA SER A 11 46.81 3.52 0.88
C SER A 11 47.83 4.55 1.35
N MET A 12 48.98 4.68 0.68
CA MET A 12 50.00 5.69 1.02
C MET A 12 49.67 7.10 0.50
N LEU A 13 48.99 7.24 -0.64
CA LEU A 13 48.47 8.55 -1.07
C LEU A 13 47.30 9.03 -0.21
N PHE A 14 46.51 8.12 0.37
CA PHE A 14 45.45 8.47 1.33
C PHE A 14 46.01 8.96 2.67
N ALA A 15 47.22 8.54 3.04
CA ALA A 15 47.90 9.01 4.26
C ALA A 15 48.68 10.33 4.05
N ALA A 16 49.13 10.63 2.82
CA ALA A 16 49.98 11.81 2.56
C ALA A 16 49.21 13.13 2.31
N VAL A 17 47.88 13.09 2.13
CA VAL A 17 47.02 14.30 2.01
C VAL A 17 46.31 14.64 3.34
N VAL A 18 46.51 13.84 4.40
CA VAL A 18 46.03 14.12 5.77
C VAL A 18 47.06 14.93 6.57
N GLY A 19 47.90 15.70 5.88
CA GLY A 19 48.83 16.64 6.49
C GLY A 19 48.10 17.91 6.92
N LEU A 20 47.85 18.04 8.22
CA LEU A 20 47.43 19.26 8.92
C LEU A 20 46.11 19.87 8.42
N LEU A 21 44.98 19.20 8.72
CA LEU A 21 43.74 19.95 8.88
C LEU A 21 43.91 20.87 10.10
N PRO A 22 43.68 22.19 9.98
CA PRO A 22 43.70 23.07 11.14
C PRO A 22 42.69 22.53 12.15
N ALA A 23 43.08 22.45 13.43
CA ALA A 23 42.15 22.12 14.50
C ALA A 23 40.94 23.07 14.37
N ALA A 24 39.75 22.50 14.19
CA ALA A 24 38.53 23.28 14.05
C ALA A 24 38.43 24.23 15.26
N THR A 25 38.35 25.53 14.99
CA THR A 25 38.10 26.52 16.04
C THR A 25 36.79 26.15 16.74
N PRO A 26 36.78 25.99 18.08
CA PRO A 26 35.58 25.59 18.79
C PRO A 26 34.48 26.64 18.61
N ARG A 27 33.35 26.20 18.06
CA ARG A 27 32.15 27.01 17.79
C ARG A 27 31.45 27.39 19.09
N ARG A 28 30.87 28.59 19.14
CA ARG A 28 30.29 29.18 20.36
C ARG A 28 28.86 29.64 20.11
N SER A 29 28.01 29.47 21.11
CA SER A 29 26.60 29.83 21.09
C SER A 29 26.31 30.95 22.05
N LEU A 30 25.45 31.88 21.65
CA LEU A 30 24.86 32.87 22.55
C LEU A 30 24.05 32.17 23.64
N VAL A 31 24.30 32.53 24.90
CA VAL A 31 23.54 32.06 26.06
C VAL A 31 22.40 33.03 26.32
N LEU A 32 21.16 32.61 26.05
CA LEU A 32 19.95 33.37 26.32
C LEU A 32 19.36 32.95 27.67
N THR A 33 19.42 33.85 28.65
CA THR A 33 18.80 33.72 29.97
C THR A 33 17.84 34.88 30.21
N THR A 34 16.89 34.73 31.15
CA THR A 34 15.99 35.80 31.58
C THR A 34 16.72 37.12 31.83
N GLY A 35 16.26 38.21 31.21
CA GLY A 35 16.84 39.55 31.29
C GLY A 35 17.97 39.84 30.28
N ALA A 36 18.57 38.82 29.66
CA ALA A 36 19.56 39.00 28.60
C ALA A 36 18.85 39.37 27.29
N THR A 37 18.92 40.64 26.90
CA THR A 37 18.27 41.15 25.68
C THR A 37 19.28 41.82 24.76
N GLY A 38 19.24 41.46 23.49
CA GLY A 38 20.04 42.06 22.41
C GLY A 38 19.17 42.93 21.53
N THR A 39 19.65 44.11 21.15
CA THR A 39 18.96 45.00 20.21
C THR A 39 19.91 45.39 19.08
N ALA A 40 19.46 45.22 17.83
CA ALA A 40 20.19 45.69 16.66
C ALA A 40 19.88 47.18 16.34
N PRO A 41 20.72 47.85 15.53
CA PRO A 41 20.38 49.11 14.87
C PRO A 41 19.09 49.02 14.05
N LEU A 42 18.62 50.16 13.54
CA LEU A 42 17.46 50.16 12.64
C LEU A 42 17.82 49.44 11.34
N SER A 43 16.96 48.51 10.92
CA SER A 43 17.05 47.84 9.63
C SER A 43 17.03 48.85 8.47
N PRO A 44 17.64 48.53 7.31
CA PRO A 44 17.57 49.38 6.14
C PRO A 44 16.13 49.70 5.75
N ASN A 45 15.84 50.97 5.49
CA ASN A 45 14.51 51.40 5.01
C ASN A 45 14.44 51.39 3.48
N THR A 46 14.91 50.30 2.86
CA THR A 46 14.97 50.08 1.42
C THR A 46 14.58 48.64 1.08
N PRO A 47 14.24 48.31 -0.18
CA PRO A 47 14.06 46.92 -0.58
C PRO A 47 15.31 46.07 -0.28
N PRO A 48 15.16 44.77 0.07
CA PRO A 48 13.90 44.03 0.23
C PRO A 48 13.12 44.33 1.53
N TYR A 49 13.73 44.94 2.55
CA TYR A 49 13.16 45.13 3.90
C TYR A 49 11.81 45.88 3.95
N THR A 50 11.54 46.78 3.02
CA THR A 50 10.28 47.55 2.98
C THR A 50 9.11 46.83 2.31
N ALA A 51 9.35 45.71 1.62
CA ALA A 51 8.33 45.01 0.82
C ALA A 51 8.64 43.51 0.69
N ILE A 52 8.74 42.81 1.81
CA ILE A 52 9.03 41.38 1.84
C ILE A 52 7.77 40.60 1.48
N THR A 53 7.79 39.92 0.33
CA THR A 53 6.76 38.97 -0.07
C THR A 53 6.94 37.67 0.68
N ASP A 54 7.98 36.92 0.35
CA ASP A 54 8.30 35.65 0.97
C ASP A 54 9.43 35.81 1.99
N TRP A 55 9.42 34.96 3.01
CA TRP A 55 10.37 35.10 4.10
C TRP A 55 10.72 33.75 4.71
N ARG A 56 12.00 33.57 5.07
CA ARG A 56 12.50 32.37 5.75
C ARG A 56 13.42 32.75 6.90
N VAL A 57 13.33 32.03 8.01
CA VAL A 57 14.28 32.10 9.14
C VAL A 57 14.78 30.71 9.47
N GLU A 58 16.08 30.59 9.69
CA GLU A 58 16.73 29.36 10.16
C GLU A 58 17.50 29.64 11.43
N LEU A 59 17.34 28.78 12.44
CA LEU A 59 18.13 28.83 13.67
C LEU A 59 18.33 27.43 14.25
N ARG A 60 19.40 27.27 15.02
CA ARG A 60 19.62 26.11 15.87
C ARG A 60 19.41 26.50 17.34
N VAL A 61 18.86 25.59 18.12
CA VAL A 61 18.59 25.81 19.55
C VAL A 61 19.00 24.57 20.33
N HIS A 62 19.77 24.76 21.40
CA HIS A 62 20.19 23.69 22.29
C HIS A 62 20.18 24.10 23.75
N ASN A 63 20.32 23.10 24.63
CA ASN A 63 20.36 23.28 26.08
C ASN A 63 19.23 24.19 26.58
N TRP A 64 18.03 23.94 26.05
CA TRP A 64 16.84 24.71 26.34
C TRP A 64 16.03 24.06 27.46
N THR A 65 15.26 24.86 28.18
CA THR A 65 14.26 24.37 29.13
C THR A 65 12.88 24.84 28.73
N GLN A 66 11.86 24.04 28.99
CA GLN A 66 10.49 24.44 28.75
C GLN A 66 10.16 25.72 29.53
N ALA A 67 9.62 26.70 28.82
CA ALA A 67 9.26 27.98 29.40
C ALA A 67 7.91 27.88 30.13
N ALA A 68 7.83 28.45 31.34
CA ALA A 68 6.59 28.54 32.10
C ALA A 68 5.59 29.56 31.51
N GLN A 69 6.09 30.44 30.62
CA GLN A 69 5.33 31.47 29.90
C GLN A 69 5.83 31.55 28.45
N TYR A 70 5.15 32.32 27.60
CA TYR A 70 5.67 32.57 26.26
C TYR A 70 6.94 33.39 26.33
N SER A 71 8.02 32.87 25.76
CA SER A 71 9.33 33.51 25.83
C SER A 71 9.92 33.68 24.45
N HIS A 72 10.35 34.90 24.13
CA HIS A 72 10.85 35.24 22.81
C HIS A 72 12.34 34.91 22.68
N ILE A 73 12.68 34.15 21.64
CA ILE A 73 14.07 33.97 21.20
C ILE A 73 14.47 35.14 20.30
N PHE A 74 13.59 35.48 19.35
CA PHE A 74 13.79 36.55 18.38
C PHE A 74 12.46 37.23 18.07
N MET A 75 12.48 38.55 17.88
CA MET A 75 11.30 39.30 17.46
C MET A 75 11.65 40.51 16.60
N THR A 76 10.71 40.82 15.71
CA THR A 76 10.60 42.05 14.92
C THR A 76 9.23 42.69 15.17
N SER A 77 8.89 43.80 14.52
CA SER A 77 7.53 44.37 14.68
C SER A 77 6.46 43.52 13.99
N ALA A 78 6.86 42.73 13.00
CA ALA A 78 5.98 41.90 12.19
C ALA A 78 5.95 40.43 12.62
N PHE A 79 7.00 39.93 13.27
CA PHE A 79 7.13 38.50 13.51
C PHE A 79 7.84 38.15 14.82
N ALA A 80 7.61 36.95 15.33
CA ALA A 80 8.26 36.45 16.53
C ALA A 80 8.51 34.94 16.48
N ILE A 81 9.65 34.53 17.05
CA ILE A 81 10.02 33.13 17.32
C ILE A 81 10.01 32.91 18.82
N ARG A 82 9.21 31.96 19.30
CA ARG A 82 8.87 31.83 20.72
C ARG A 82 8.90 30.39 21.20
N LEU A 83 9.40 30.17 22.42
CA LEU A 83 9.11 28.96 23.18
C LEU A 83 7.70 29.08 23.77
N VAL A 84 6.93 28.00 23.67
CA VAL A 84 5.51 27.99 24.03
C VAL A 84 5.31 27.65 25.50
N ALA A 85 4.47 28.41 26.18
CA ALA A 85 4.17 28.21 27.60
C ALA A 85 3.62 26.80 27.87
N GLY A 86 4.33 26.02 28.69
CA GLY A 86 3.88 24.70 29.16
C GLY A 86 3.66 23.66 28.06
N ARG A 87 4.28 23.84 26.88
CA ARG A 87 4.24 22.88 25.77
C ARG A 87 5.62 22.71 25.16
N ASP A 88 5.93 21.51 24.68
CA ASP A 88 7.16 21.21 23.97
C ASP A 88 7.08 21.66 22.51
N ASN A 89 6.84 22.95 22.30
CA ASN A 89 6.74 23.55 20.98
C ASN A 89 7.59 24.81 20.86
N ILE A 90 8.11 25.02 19.65
CA ILE A 90 8.62 26.31 19.20
C ILE A 90 7.66 26.88 18.15
N ALA A 91 7.33 28.15 18.29
CA ALA A 91 6.31 28.82 17.50
C ALA A 91 6.92 29.91 16.65
N PHE A 92 6.43 30.00 15.41
CA PHE A 92 6.61 31.17 14.57
C PHE A 92 5.28 31.89 14.41
N THR A 93 5.28 33.20 14.64
CA THR A 93 4.06 34.01 14.60
C THR A 93 4.22 35.18 13.66
N SER A 94 3.23 35.34 12.79
CA SER A 94 3.10 36.46 11.87
C SER A 94 1.98 37.40 12.30
N TRP A 95 2.33 38.56 12.83
CA TRP A 95 1.37 39.58 13.25
C TRP A 95 0.56 40.15 12.08
N PRO A 96 1.16 40.48 10.92
CA PRO A 96 0.44 41.01 9.75
C PRO A 96 -0.59 40.04 9.18
N ASP A 97 -0.39 38.73 9.32
CA ASP A 97 -1.29 37.70 8.80
C ASP A 97 -2.37 37.32 9.83
N ASN A 98 -2.93 38.33 10.50
CA ASN A 98 -3.92 38.15 11.56
C ASN A 98 -3.39 37.26 12.70
N SER A 99 -2.13 37.47 13.11
CA SER A 99 -1.47 36.68 14.17
C SER A 99 -1.44 35.17 13.89
N ALA A 100 -1.36 34.76 12.61
CA ALA A 100 -1.23 33.36 12.24
C ALA A 100 0.02 32.73 12.88
N VAL A 101 -0.11 31.48 13.33
CA VAL A 101 0.96 30.75 14.02
C VAL A 101 1.17 29.39 13.36
N VAL A 102 2.43 29.00 13.23
CA VAL A 102 2.82 27.60 12.96
C VAL A 102 3.72 27.11 14.09
N TRP A 103 3.51 25.86 14.50
CA TRP A 103 4.20 25.25 15.63
C TRP A 103 5.04 24.07 15.14
N ALA A 104 6.29 23.99 15.56
CA ALA A 104 7.10 22.79 15.43
C ALA A 104 7.14 22.04 16.77
N ASP A 105 7.00 20.72 16.72
CA ASP A 105 7.12 19.83 17.88
C ASP A 105 8.60 19.60 18.22
N ILE A 106 8.97 20.02 19.42
CA ILE A 106 10.32 19.87 19.98
C ILE A 106 10.37 18.89 21.16
N LYS A 107 9.29 18.12 21.36
CA LYS A 107 9.25 17.05 22.35
C LYS A 107 10.38 16.06 22.13
N ASN A 108 11.06 15.70 23.21
CA ASN A 108 12.23 14.82 23.21
C ASN A 108 13.42 15.31 22.35
N ARG A 109 13.48 16.60 21.99
CA ARG A 109 14.64 17.20 21.30
C ARG A 109 15.47 18.03 22.27
N THR A 110 16.75 17.74 22.41
CA THR A 110 17.68 18.49 23.27
C THR A 110 18.52 19.51 22.51
N ASP A 111 18.74 19.26 21.21
CA ASP A 111 19.44 20.13 20.26
C ASP A 111 18.79 19.96 18.88
N PHE A 112 18.28 21.05 18.31
CA PHE A 112 17.50 21.01 17.08
C PHE A 112 17.74 22.22 16.19
N ILE A 113 17.56 22.01 14.88
CA ILE A 113 17.53 23.05 13.86
C ILE A 113 16.08 23.24 13.46
N VAL A 114 15.65 24.50 13.32
CA VAL A 114 14.30 24.84 12.85
C VAL A 114 14.38 25.85 11.71
N ARG A 115 13.59 25.60 10.67
CA ARG A 115 13.35 26.52 9.56
C ARG A 115 11.87 26.92 9.56
N PHE A 116 11.61 28.21 9.63
CA PHE A 116 10.28 28.77 9.43
C PHE A 116 10.21 29.46 8.09
N GLN A 117 9.11 29.28 7.37
CA GLN A 117 8.86 30.01 6.13
C GLN A 117 7.46 30.59 6.08
N ARG A 118 7.35 31.75 5.45
CA ARG A 118 6.11 32.42 5.08
C ARG A 118 6.05 32.50 3.57
N ASN A 119 5.09 31.81 2.98
CA ASN A 119 4.86 31.79 1.53
C ASN A 119 3.55 32.53 1.20
N VAL A 120 3.67 33.68 0.54
CA VAL A 120 2.52 34.51 0.18
C VAL A 120 1.69 33.86 -0.92
N ALA A 121 2.32 33.21 -1.90
CA ALA A 121 1.64 32.60 -3.03
C ALA A 121 0.74 31.43 -2.60
N SER A 122 1.20 30.57 -1.69
CA SER A 122 0.42 29.44 -1.18
C SER A 122 -0.41 29.76 0.06
N ARG A 123 -0.32 30.99 0.60
CA ARG A 123 -0.99 31.43 1.84
C ARG A 123 -0.71 30.48 3.01
N ALA A 124 0.55 30.09 3.16
CA ALA A 124 0.98 29.10 4.15
C ALA A 124 2.18 29.58 4.97
N LEU A 125 2.17 29.21 6.24
CA LEU A 125 3.34 29.22 7.11
C LEU A 125 3.83 27.77 7.24
N THR A 126 5.12 27.54 7.10
CA THR A 126 5.71 26.21 7.27
C THR A 126 6.75 26.23 8.37
N ALA A 127 6.81 25.17 9.17
CA ALA A 127 7.85 24.95 10.16
C ALA A 127 8.48 23.58 9.93
N GLU A 128 9.76 23.55 9.61
CA GLU A 128 10.55 22.34 9.50
C GLU A 128 11.50 22.24 10.69
N VAL A 129 11.62 21.07 11.32
CA VAL A 129 12.50 20.85 12.47
C VAL A 129 13.27 19.54 12.34
N TRP A 130 14.56 19.57 12.64
CA TRP A 130 15.47 18.42 12.67
C TRP A 130 16.17 18.36 14.02
N ASN A 131 16.54 17.17 14.48
CA ASN A 131 17.62 17.08 15.45
C ASN A 131 18.92 17.59 14.79
N SER A 132 19.87 18.08 15.57
CA SER A 132 21.12 18.62 15.01
C SER A 132 22.05 17.57 14.38
N ASP A 133 21.79 16.28 14.62
CA ASP A 133 22.38 15.16 13.85
C ASP A 133 21.62 14.86 12.52
N GLY A 134 20.63 15.68 12.18
CA GLY A 134 19.73 15.58 11.03
C GLY A 134 18.62 14.55 11.14
N THR A 135 18.55 13.79 12.24
CA THR A 135 17.46 12.83 12.47
C THR A 135 16.15 13.53 12.85
N ASN A 136 15.07 12.74 12.92
CA ASN A 136 13.77 13.21 13.41
C ASN A 136 13.26 14.46 12.66
N TYR A 137 13.41 14.53 11.34
CA TYR A 137 12.82 15.61 10.55
C TYR A 137 11.29 15.64 10.76
N ALA A 138 10.67 16.79 11.02
CA ALA A 138 9.22 16.98 11.04
C ALA A 138 8.86 18.29 10.32
N LEU A 139 7.68 18.33 9.70
CA LEU A 139 7.14 19.53 9.04
C LEU A 139 5.75 19.83 9.62
N ALA A 140 5.44 21.10 9.80
CA ALA A 140 4.11 21.56 10.15
C ALA A 140 3.69 22.67 9.19
N VAL A 141 2.42 22.68 8.81
CA VAL A 141 1.83 23.70 7.95
C VAL A 141 0.74 24.42 8.73
N GLY A 142 0.90 25.73 8.87
CA GLY A 142 -0.10 26.64 9.43
C GLY A 142 -0.71 27.50 8.34
N HIS A 143 -1.99 27.83 8.50
CA HIS A 143 -2.69 28.74 7.61
C HIS A 143 -3.28 29.91 8.42
N PRO A 144 -3.35 31.11 7.83
CA PRO A 144 -4.14 32.18 8.41
C PRO A 144 -5.63 31.81 8.32
N ASN A 145 -6.47 32.48 9.12
CA ASN A 145 -7.91 32.25 9.10
C ASN A 145 -8.50 32.41 7.68
N ALA A 146 -9.57 31.68 7.40
CA ALA A 146 -10.25 31.72 6.10
C ALA A 146 -10.59 33.16 5.71
N GLY A 147 -10.24 33.55 4.48
CA GLY A 147 -10.45 34.91 3.95
C GLY A 147 -9.28 35.89 4.12
N VAL A 148 -8.25 35.58 4.92
CA VAL A 148 -7.09 36.49 5.12
C VAL A 148 -6.11 36.42 3.95
N VAL A 149 -5.97 37.50 3.19
CA VAL A 149 -4.99 37.62 2.10
C VAL A 149 -3.62 37.99 2.68
N MET A 150 -2.63 37.11 2.52
CA MET A 150 -1.24 37.44 2.86
C MET A 150 -0.72 38.51 1.89
N LYS A 151 -0.18 39.60 2.41
CA LYS A 151 0.37 40.73 1.64
C LYS A 151 1.87 40.90 1.91
N PRO A 152 2.61 41.63 1.05
CA PRO A 152 3.97 42.03 1.40
C PRO A 152 4.00 42.77 2.74
N VAL A 153 5.06 42.53 3.53
CA VAL A 153 5.25 43.10 4.86
C VAL A 153 6.49 43.98 4.87
N SER A 154 6.43 45.11 5.57
CA SER A 154 7.59 45.99 5.80
C SER A 154 8.18 45.72 7.18
N ILE A 155 9.49 45.45 7.22
CA ILE A 155 10.33 45.40 8.42
C ILE A 155 11.52 46.37 8.29
N GLY A 156 11.41 47.39 7.43
CA GLY A 156 12.42 48.44 7.25
C GLY A 156 12.30 49.54 8.31
N GLY A 157 13.44 50.09 8.75
CA GLY A 157 13.49 51.17 9.73
C GLY A 157 13.09 50.77 11.16
N GLU A 158 13.15 49.49 11.51
CA GLU A 158 12.77 48.98 12.83
C GLU A 158 13.92 48.28 13.56
N ARG A 159 13.74 48.00 14.86
CA ARG A 159 14.74 47.32 15.69
C ARG A 159 14.46 45.83 15.78
N TYR A 160 15.45 45.02 15.44
CA TYR A 160 15.42 43.58 15.72
C TYR A 160 15.88 43.30 17.14
N ARG A 161 15.24 42.33 17.80
CA ARG A 161 15.48 42.03 19.21
C ARG A 161 15.67 40.54 19.44
N PHE A 162 16.69 40.20 20.22
CA PHE A 162 16.93 38.85 20.73
C PHE A 162 16.69 38.80 22.23
N GLY A 163 16.19 37.67 22.69
CA GLY A 163 15.79 37.47 24.08
C GLY A 163 14.48 38.18 24.42
N ASP A 164 13.93 37.85 25.59
CA ASP A 164 12.61 38.30 25.98
C ASP A 164 12.66 39.68 26.65
N ILE A 165 12.16 40.71 25.95
CA ILE A 165 12.09 42.09 26.45
C ILE A 165 11.00 42.32 27.50
N TYR A 166 10.08 41.37 27.67
CA TYR A 166 9.04 41.40 28.68
C TYR A 166 9.48 40.64 29.94
N ASN A 167 10.75 40.22 29.99
CA ASN A 167 11.38 39.51 31.09
C ASN A 167 10.71 38.16 31.39
N ALA A 168 10.12 37.51 30.38
CA ALA A 168 9.59 36.16 30.52
C ALA A 168 10.73 35.13 30.72
N PRO A 169 10.50 34.05 31.50
CA PRO A 169 11.54 33.06 31.76
C PRO A 169 12.04 32.37 30.49
N ILE A 170 13.33 32.52 30.17
CA ILE A 170 13.96 31.85 29.03
C ILE A 170 15.30 31.27 29.44
N GLN A 171 15.58 30.07 28.96
CA GLN A 171 16.89 29.44 29.03
C GLN A 171 17.07 28.60 27.78
N CYS A 172 17.96 29.03 26.89
CA CYS A 172 18.38 28.30 25.71
C CYS A 172 19.71 28.83 25.19
N ARG A 173 20.30 28.13 24.22
CA ARG A 173 21.52 28.56 23.54
C ARG A 173 21.30 28.55 22.04
N VAL A 174 21.79 29.58 21.37
CA VAL A 174 21.61 29.81 19.93
C VAL A 174 22.98 30.04 19.30
N PRO A 175 23.50 29.09 18.49
CA PRO A 175 24.73 29.29 17.74
C PRO A 175 24.51 30.25 16.58
N TYR A 176 23.40 30.16 15.84
CA TYR A 176 23.14 31.09 14.76
C TYR A 176 21.65 31.40 14.60
N LEU A 177 21.36 32.53 13.94
CA LEU A 177 20.07 32.84 13.35
C LEU A 177 20.28 33.55 12.01
N ARG A 178 19.65 33.03 10.96
CA ARG A 178 19.75 33.55 9.58
C ARG A 178 18.37 33.88 9.04
N MET A 179 18.25 35.02 8.39
CA MET A 179 17.02 35.54 7.81
C MET A 179 17.17 35.72 6.30
N TYR A 180 16.16 35.28 5.55
CA TYR A 180 16.20 35.28 4.09
C TYR A 180 14.96 35.88 3.45
N SER A 181 15.12 36.66 2.38
CA SER A 181 14.02 37.15 1.53
C SER A 181 13.49 36.11 0.52
N THR A 182 14.06 34.90 0.53
CA THR A 182 13.72 33.78 -0.37
C THR A 182 13.32 32.52 0.38
N LEU A 183 12.52 31.67 -0.26
CA LEU A 183 12.12 30.36 0.28
C LEU A 183 13.14 29.27 -0.07
N ALA A 184 13.25 28.26 0.79
CA ALA A 184 13.77 26.94 0.44
C ALA A 184 12.61 26.02 0.02
N ALA A 185 12.92 25.05 -0.85
CA ALA A 185 12.03 23.92 -1.06
C ALA A 185 11.94 23.10 0.25
N LEU A 186 10.73 22.64 0.58
CA LEU A 186 10.52 21.85 1.80
C LEU A 186 11.31 20.54 1.73
N GLY A 187 11.90 20.12 2.84
CA GLY A 187 12.71 18.93 2.99
C GLY A 187 14.17 19.07 2.56
N THR A 188 14.60 20.21 2.02
CA THR A 188 16.02 20.43 1.70
C THR A 188 16.85 20.65 2.96
N ALA A 189 18.13 20.30 2.88
CA ALA A 189 19.11 20.55 3.94
C ALA A 189 19.01 21.99 4.50
N PRO A 190 19.14 22.17 5.83
CA PRO A 190 19.42 23.47 6.44
C PRO A 190 20.65 24.13 5.82
N SER A 191 20.69 25.47 5.81
CA SER A 191 21.88 26.20 5.41
C SER A 191 23.04 25.86 6.36
N THR A 192 24.25 25.72 5.79
CA THR A 192 25.48 25.39 6.52
C THR A 192 26.55 26.47 6.37
N SER A 193 26.17 27.61 5.81
CA SER A 193 27.00 28.78 5.56
C SER A 193 26.31 30.03 6.07
N ALA A 194 27.10 31.05 6.44
CA ALA A 194 26.57 32.39 6.69
C ALA A 194 26.14 33.04 5.36
N ASP A 195 24.87 32.87 4.99
CA ASP A 195 24.27 33.34 3.74
C ASP A 195 22.92 34.07 3.92
N GLY A 196 22.58 34.53 5.12
CA GLY A 196 21.36 35.32 5.37
C GLY A 196 21.41 36.70 4.72
N ASP A 197 20.51 37.02 3.79
CA ASP A 197 20.49 38.33 3.10
C ASP A 197 19.77 39.43 3.89
N LEU A 198 18.81 39.07 4.76
CA LEU A 198 18.10 40.02 5.61
C LEU A 198 18.79 40.23 6.97
N GLY A 199 19.59 39.26 7.41
CA GLY A 199 20.32 39.28 8.68
C GLY A 199 20.94 37.91 8.95
N ASP A 200 22.16 37.91 9.47
CA ASP A 200 22.99 36.72 9.64
C ASP A 200 23.89 36.82 10.88
N TRP A 201 23.45 36.23 11.99
CA TRP A 201 24.21 36.21 13.24
C TRP A 201 24.70 34.81 13.55
N GLU A 202 26.03 34.63 13.62
CA GLU A 202 26.71 33.35 13.88
C GLU A 202 27.16 33.16 15.34
N PHE A 203 26.95 34.15 16.20
CA PHE A 203 27.25 34.16 17.65
C PHE A 203 28.60 33.57 18.14
N GLU A 204 29.62 33.58 17.28
CA GLU A 204 30.99 33.14 17.59
C GLU A 204 31.74 34.14 18.49
N ASN A 205 31.33 34.23 19.76
CA ASN A 205 31.82 35.19 20.78
C ASN A 205 31.53 36.67 20.48
N ASN A 206 30.63 36.97 19.54
CA ASN A 206 30.23 38.34 19.21
C ASN A 206 28.77 38.38 18.72
N GLY A 207 28.21 39.58 18.57
CA GLY A 207 26.85 39.80 18.07
C GLY A 207 26.82 40.36 16.65
N ASN A 208 27.88 40.15 15.86
CA ASN A 208 27.99 40.77 14.54
C ASN A 208 27.04 40.10 13.55
N ASP A 209 26.49 40.92 12.66
CA ASP A 209 25.74 40.51 11.49
C ASP A 209 26.67 40.44 10.27
N GLN A 210 26.72 39.27 9.63
CA GLN A 210 27.53 39.02 8.44
C GLN A 210 26.80 39.39 7.14
N SER A 211 25.52 39.71 7.19
CA SER A 211 24.77 40.19 6.05
C SER A 211 25.29 41.57 5.58
N ALA A 212 24.89 41.97 4.37
CA ALA A 212 25.22 43.29 3.84
C ALA A 212 24.63 44.46 4.66
N ALA A 213 23.69 44.19 5.57
CA ALA A 213 23.06 45.22 6.40
C ALA A 213 23.82 45.53 7.70
N HIS A 214 24.75 44.68 8.13
CA HIS A 214 25.57 44.88 9.33
C HIS A 214 24.79 45.28 10.59
N LEU A 215 23.67 44.61 10.83
CA LEU A 215 22.78 44.76 11.99
C LEU A 215 23.39 44.17 13.28
N ASN A 216 24.60 44.63 13.64
CA ASN A 216 25.35 44.16 14.79
C ASN A 216 24.59 44.39 16.11
N MET A 217 24.39 43.34 16.89
CA MET A 217 23.61 43.38 18.12
C MET A 217 24.38 43.96 19.31
N THR A 218 23.71 44.80 20.07
CA THR A 218 24.17 45.28 21.38
C THR A 218 23.34 44.64 22.48
N PHE A 219 24.00 43.99 23.45
CA PHE A 219 23.33 43.31 24.56
C PHE A 219 23.36 44.11 25.87
N THR A 220 22.21 44.19 26.53
CA THR A 220 22.09 44.81 27.85
C THR A 220 22.83 43.97 28.89
N GLY A 221 23.89 44.52 29.50
CA GLY A 221 24.70 43.81 30.50
C GLY A 221 25.83 42.93 29.93
N GLY A 222 26.03 42.93 28.61
CA GLY A 222 27.01 42.09 27.91
C GLY A 222 26.45 40.72 27.49
N ALA A 223 27.05 40.13 26.45
CA ALA A 223 26.67 38.80 25.97
C ALA A 223 27.53 37.70 26.62
N SER A 224 26.91 36.56 26.92
CA SER A 224 27.60 35.35 27.38
C SER A 224 27.55 34.30 26.28
N TYR A 225 28.65 33.55 26.13
CA TYR A 225 28.80 32.54 25.10
C TYR A 225 29.27 31.21 25.72
N ALA A 226 28.82 30.09 25.16
CA ALA A 226 29.17 28.74 25.59
C ALA A 226 29.50 27.84 24.40
N ASP A 227 30.14 26.69 24.63
CA ASP A 227 30.47 25.76 23.54
C ASP A 227 29.22 25.23 22.84
N THR A 228 29.29 25.20 21.51
CA THR A 228 28.27 24.59 20.65
C THR A 228 28.56 23.09 20.54
N PRO A 229 27.60 22.20 20.83
CA PRO A 229 27.79 20.75 20.68
C PRO A 229 28.12 20.36 19.23
N LEU A 230 29.04 19.39 19.07
CA LEU A 230 29.40 18.83 17.77
C LEU A 230 28.61 17.53 17.49
N TYR A 231 28.16 17.37 16.24
CA TYR A 231 27.47 16.18 15.76
C TYR A 231 28.16 15.61 14.53
N VAL A 232 28.02 14.31 14.26
CA VAL A 232 28.41 13.78 12.94
C VAL A 232 27.56 14.45 11.85
N PRO A 233 28.07 14.66 10.62
CA PRO A 233 27.24 15.17 9.54
C PRO A 233 26.04 14.24 9.30
N TYR A 234 24.93 14.77 8.81
CA TYR A 234 23.79 13.97 8.37
C TYR A 234 24.01 13.50 6.93
N ALA A 235 24.26 12.21 6.75
CA ALA A 235 24.34 11.60 5.43
C ALA A 235 22.92 11.29 4.92
N ASN A 236 22.52 11.96 3.84
CA ASN A 236 21.24 11.76 3.18
C ASN A 236 21.49 11.26 1.75
N PRO A 237 21.32 9.96 1.47
CA PRO A 237 21.56 9.38 0.15
C PRO A 237 20.39 9.61 -0.83
N GLY A 238 19.40 10.42 -0.44
CA GLY A 238 18.14 10.60 -1.17
C GLY A 238 17.13 9.48 -0.87
N GLY A 239 15.95 9.62 -1.46
CA GLY A 239 14.90 8.60 -1.36
C GLY A 239 15.20 7.39 -2.24
N THR A 240 14.53 6.27 -1.92
CA THR A 240 14.51 5.06 -2.74
C THR A 240 14.07 5.37 -4.17
N GLN A 241 14.76 4.81 -5.17
CA GLN A 241 14.50 5.07 -6.59
C GLN A 241 14.13 3.77 -7.34
N THR A 242 13.43 3.92 -8.46
CA THR A 242 13.14 2.83 -9.40
C THR A 242 13.53 3.27 -10.82
N ILE A 243 14.37 2.48 -11.52
CA ILE A 243 14.81 2.75 -12.90
C ILE A 243 14.57 1.55 -13.82
N ARG A 244 14.56 1.78 -15.14
CA ARG A 244 14.59 0.70 -16.13
C ARG A 244 15.98 0.04 -16.15
N ALA A 245 16.04 -1.28 -16.32
CA ALA A 245 17.31 -1.99 -16.56
C ALA A 245 18.06 -1.38 -17.76
N GLY A 246 19.36 -1.15 -17.60
CA GLY A 246 20.19 -0.49 -18.61
C GLY A 246 20.15 1.05 -18.59
N GLN A 247 19.27 1.66 -17.80
CA GLN A 247 19.23 3.11 -17.65
C GLN A 247 20.34 3.60 -16.71
N GLU A 248 20.89 4.80 -16.99
CA GLU A 248 21.77 5.50 -16.05
C GLU A 248 21.01 5.88 -14.77
N LEU A 249 21.61 5.58 -13.62
CA LEU A 249 21.12 5.97 -12.30
C LEU A 249 21.83 7.26 -11.85
N LYS A 250 21.06 8.26 -11.43
CA LYS A 250 21.59 9.43 -10.71
C LYS A 250 21.32 9.30 -9.20
N LEU A 251 22.38 9.12 -8.42
CA LEU A 251 22.31 9.17 -6.96
C LEU A 251 22.27 10.64 -6.50
N ASN A 252 21.69 10.92 -5.34
CA ASN A 252 21.56 12.30 -4.84
C ASN A 252 21.90 12.41 -3.35
N GLY A 253 23.09 12.92 -3.06
CA GLY A 253 23.58 13.21 -1.71
C GLY A 253 23.43 14.67 -1.29
N GLU A 254 22.86 15.53 -2.12
CA GLU A 254 22.81 16.99 -1.92
C GLU A 254 21.96 17.40 -0.71
N GLY A 255 21.06 16.53 -0.24
CA GLY A 255 20.30 16.72 1.00
C GLY A 255 21.11 16.48 2.28
N SER A 256 22.40 16.15 2.18
CA SER A 256 23.29 15.96 3.32
C SER A 256 23.77 17.30 3.87
N PHE A 257 23.95 17.40 5.20
CA PHE A 257 24.41 18.65 5.83
C PHE A 257 25.19 18.37 7.12
N SER A 258 25.90 19.37 7.64
CA SER A 258 26.53 19.32 8.97
C SER A 258 26.06 20.50 9.81
N ALA A 259 25.60 20.22 11.04
CA ALA A 259 25.25 21.26 12.01
C ALA A 259 26.49 21.95 12.64
N ASN A 260 27.71 21.50 12.31
CA ASN A 260 28.95 22.04 12.86
C ASN A 260 29.49 23.25 12.09
N GLU A 261 28.95 23.53 10.89
CA GLU A 261 29.32 24.70 10.07
C GLU A 261 30.84 24.76 9.81
N ALA A 262 31.43 23.59 9.58
CA ALA A 262 32.87 23.39 9.47
C ALA A 262 33.37 23.35 8.02
N GLY A 263 32.73 24.11 7.12
CA GLY A 263 33.07 24.13 5.69
C GLY A 263 32.37 23.04 4.86
N PRO A 264 32.73 22.90 3.57
CA PRO A 264 32.01 22.06 2.62
C PRO A 264 32.14 20.57 2.98
N LEU A 265 31.06 19.82 2.72
CA LEU A 265 31.04 18.38 2.90
C LEU A 265 31.87 17.66 1.83
N THR A 266 32.45 16.53 2.22
CA THR A 266 33.06 15.57 1.30
C THR A 266 32.21 14.31 1.23
N TYR A 267 32.10 13.72 0.04
CA TYR A 267 31.20 12.59 -0.25
C TYR A 267 32.00 11.38 -0.70
N PHE A 268 31.51 10.20 -0.38
CA PHE A 268 32.00 8.95 -0.95
C PHE A 268 30.86 7.96 -1.14
N TRP A 269 30.67 7.53 -2.39
CA TRP A 269 29.66 6.56 -2.77
C TRP A 269 30.24 5.18 -3.08
N GLN A 270 29.61 4.16 -2.49
CA GLN A 270 29.92 2.76 -2.77
C GLN A 270 28.64 1.95 -3.00
N GLN A 271 28.73 0.95 -3.86
CA GLN A 271 27.69 -0.07 -3.95
C GLN A 271 27.98 -1.13 -2.89
N VAL A 272 26.97 -1.45 -2.08
CA VAL A 272 27.02 -2.44 -0.99
C VAL A 272 26.63 -3.82 -1.51
N SER A 273 25.56 -3.89 -2.29
CA SER A 273 25.01 -5.12 -2.83
C SER A 273 24.27 -4.86 -4.14
N GLY A 274 23.95 -5.92 -4.88
CA GLY A 274 23.15 -5.87 -6.10
C GLY A 274 23.41 -7.09 -6.99
N PRO A 275 22.49 -7.40 -7.93
CA PRO A 275 22.67 -8.48 -8.90
C PRO A 275 23.96 -8.35 -9.73
N LEU A 276 24.34 -7.11 -10.05
CA LEU A 276 25.57 -6.76 -10.77
C LEU A 276 26.33 -5.66 -10.05
N ILE A 277 27.62 -5.47 -10.39
CA ILE A 277 28.41 -4.33 -9.91
C ILE A 277 28.32 -3.20 -10.93
N GLY A 278 27.72 -2.07 -10.54
CA GLY A 278 27.64 -0.86 -11.34
C GLY A 278 28.96 -0.08 -11.36
N SER A 279 29.14 0.74 -12.41
CA SER A 279 30.31 1.60 -12.60
C SER A 279 29.98 3.06 -12.30
N PHE A 280 30.75 3.69 -11.43
CA PHE A 280 30.56 5.09 -11.02
C PHE A 280 31.35 6.04 -11.90
N ALA A 281 30.73 7.13 -12.35
CA ALA A 281 31.44 8.20 -13.03
C ALA A 281 32.44 8.92 -12.09
N LEU A 282 31.97 9.36 -10.91
CA LEU A 282 32.83 9.99 -9.89
C LEU A 282 32.28 9.74 -8.48
N ARG A 283 32.85 8.78 -7.74
CA ARG A 283 32.39 8.40 -6.40
C ARG A 283 32.41 9.54 -5.36
N GLY A 284 33.24 10.55 -5.58
CA GLY A 284 33.42 11.69 -4.67
C GLY A 284 32.43 12.84 -4.86
N ALA A 285 31.54 12.77 -5.85
CA ALA A 285 30.54 13.80 -6.10
C ALA A 285 29.34 13.68 -5.15
N ALA A 286 28.65 14.79 -4.86
CA ALA A 286 27.40 14.77 -4.11
C ALA A 286 26.30 13.98 -4.85
N ALA A 287 26.21 14.14 -6.18
CA ALA A 287 25.24 13.46 -7.03
C ALA A 287 25.90 12.72 -8.22
N PRO A 288 26.51 11.55 -8.00
CA PRO A 288 27.18 10.80 -9.05
C PRO A 288 26.21 9.99 -9.92
N ASN A 289 26.62 9.75 -11.16
CA ASN A 289 25.96 8.79 -12.04
C ASN A 289 26.56 7.39 -11.89
N VAL A 290 25.70 6.37 -11.98
CA VAL A 290 26.04 4.95 -12.00
C VAL A 290 25.51 4.31 -13.29
N LEU A 291 26.38 3.63 -14.00
CA LEU A 291 26.08 2.90 -15.25
C LEU A 291 26.16 1.39 -15.00
N ARG A 292 25.73 0.59 -16.00
CA ARG A 292 25.81 -0.88 -16.04
C ARG A 292 24.91 -1.58 -15.01
N LEU A 293 23.74 -1.01 -14.74
CA LEU A 293 22.69 -1.62 -13.93
C LEU A 293 21.72 -2.38 -14.84
N ASP A 294 22.25 -3.39 -15.54
CA ASP A 294 21.59 -4.01 -16.69
C ASP A 294 20.72 -5.22 -16.29
N GLN A 295 20.72 -5.59 -15.00
CA GLN A 295 19.93 -6.70 -14.47
C GLN A 295 18.96 -6.21 -13.40
N ALA A 296 17.70 -6.62 -13.52
CA ALA A 296 16.62 -6.32 -12.60
C ALA A 296 16.91 -6.89 -11.21
N GLY A 297 16.46 -6.16 -10.20
CA GLY A 297 16.65 -6.48 -8.79
C GLY A 297 17.00 -5.24 -7.97
N THR A 298 17.25 -5.47 -6.69
CA THR A 298 17.58 -4.39 -5.74
C THR A 298 19.07 -4.19 -5.66
N TYR A 299 19.51 -2.96 -5.82
CA TYR A 299 20.89 -2.51 -5.60
C TYR A 299 20.90 -1.63 -4.35
N GLU A 300 21.86 -1.86 -3.46
CA GLU A 300 22.03 -1.04 -2.27
C GLU A 300 23.30 -0.19 -2.41
N PHE A 301 23.14 1.12 -2.23
CA PHE A 301 24.24 2.08 -2.28
C PHE A 301 24.41 2.71 -0.91
N ARG A 302 25.66 2.98 -0.52
CA ARG A 302 26.01 3.72 0.70
C ARG A 302 26.66 5.04 0.34
N LEU A 303 26.13 6.10 0.95
CA LEU A 303 26.78 7.40 1.01
C LEU A 303 27.51 7.54 2.35
N THR A 304 28.79 7.91 2.28
CA THR A 304 29.56 8.38 3.44
C THR A 304 29.84 9.87 3.28
N VAL A 305 29.53 10.65 4.32
CA VAL A 305 29.75 12.10 4.35
C VAL A 305 30.75 12.44 5.45
N SER A 306 31.70 13.35 5.16
CA SER A 306 32.61 13.91 6.16
C SER A 306 32.55 15.44 6.13
N ASP A 307 32.61 16.08 7.29
CA ASP A 307 32.72 17.54 7.38
C ASP A 307 34.17 17.99 7.68
N GLY A 308 34.41 19.30 7.71
CA GLY A 308 35.75 19.83 7.98
C GLY A 308 36.23 19.69 9.43
N THR A 309 35.41 19.16 10.35
CA THR A 309 35.88 18.73 11.68
C THR A 309 36.50 17.33 11.65
N GLY A 310 36.35 16.61 10.53
CA GLY A 310 36.81 15.23 10.36
C GLY A 310 35.80 14.17 10.82
N LEU A 311 34.64 14.59 11.37
CA LEU A 311 33.55 13.69 11.73
C LEU A 311 32.87 13.12 10.48
N LYS A 312 32.42 11.86 10.57
CA LYS A 312 31.85 11.11 9.46
C LYS A 312 30.57 10.38 9.86
N SER A 313 29.66 10.23 8.91
CA SER A 313 28.50 9.36 9.01
C SER A 313 28.26 8.62 7.70
N SER A 314 27.35 7.64 7.72
CA SER A 314 26.96 6.93 6.51
C SER A 314 25.49 6.52 6.55
N ALA A 315 24.88 6.46 5.38
CA ALA A 315 23.51 6.01 5.19
C ALA A 315 23.38 5.22 3.89
N ASN A 316 22.46 4.25 3.86
CA ASN A 316 22.21 3.42 2.69
C ASN A 316 20.91 3.84 1.99
N VAL A 317 20.85 3.63 0.68
CA VAL A 317 19.64 3.76 -0.14
C VAL A 317 19.49 2.52 -1.01
N LYS A 318 18.25 2.03 -1.13
CA LYS A 318 17.91 0.99 -2.09
C LYS A 318 17.48 1.63 -3.41
N VAL A 319 17.93 1.03 -4.50
CA VAL A 319 17.49 1.35 -5.85
C VAL A 319 16.98 0.07 -6.48
N GLY A 320 15.74 0.08 -6.93
CA GLY A 320 15.18 -1.03 -7.66
C GLY A 320 15.35 -0.84 -9.16
N VAL A 321 15.87 -1.87 -9.81
CA VAL A 321 16.03 -1.93 -11.27
C VAL A 321 15.00 -2.90 -11.80
N VAL A 322 14.26 -2.49 -12.83
CA VAL A 322 13.14 -3.26 -13.37
C VAL A 322 13.34 -3.47 -14.86
N ALA A 323 13.24 -4.70 -15.32
CA ALA A 323 13.24 -5.02 -16.75
C ALA A 323 11.86 -4.68 -17.34
N THR A 324 11.84 -3.86 -18.38
CA THR A 324 10.62 -3.47 -19.09
C THR A 324 10.83 -3.49 -20.59
N ASP A 325 9.75 -3.62 -21.34
CA ASP A 325 9.74 -3.24 -22.74
C ASP A 325 9.79 -1.70 -22.90
N ASP A 326 9.71 -1.24 -24.14
CA ASP A 326 9.76 0.19 -24.49
C ASP A 326 8.50 0.97 -24.12
N THR A 327 7.45 0.29 -23.65
CA THR A 327 6.22 0.90 -23.12
C THR A 327 6.19 0.91 -21.58
N ASP A 328 7.34 0.62 -20.94
CA ASP A 328 7.49 0.49 -19.49
C ASP A 328 6.66 -0.65 -18.85
N VAL A 329 6.13 -1.59 -19.65
CA VAL A 329 5.50 -2.80 -19.12
C VAL A 329 6.58 -3.77 -18.67
N VAL A 330 6.44 -4.29 -17.45
CA VAL A 330 7.42 -5.16 -16.80
C VAL A 330 7.51 -6.51 -17.51
N ILE A 331 8.74 -6.94 -17.78
CA ILE A 331 9.02 -8.27 -18.34
C ILE A 331 9.42 -9.20 -17.19
N PHE A 332 8.55 -10.17 -16.91
CA PHE A 332 8.74 -11.08 -15.79
C PHE A 332 9.82 -12.13 -16.08
N PRO A 333 10.57 -12.57 -15.05
CA PRO A 333 11.49 -13.70 -15.19
C PRO A 333 10.77 -15.05 -15.27
N ASN A 334 9.53 -15.13 -14.77
CA ASN A 334 8.69 -16.33 -14.77
C ASN A 334 7.30 -15.98 -15.35
N SER A 335 6.97 -16.53 -16.51
CA SER A 335 5.67 -16.31 -17.18
C SER A 335 4.48 -16.91 -16.42
N ARG A 336 4.70 -17.97 -15.63
CA ARG A 336 3.65 -18.53 -14.75
C ARG A 336 3.28 -17.56 -13.65
N LEU A 337 4.26 -16.84 -13.11
CA LEU A 337 4.02 -15.82 -12.10
C LEU A 337 3.36 -14.57 -12.70
N GLU A 338 3.75 -14.18 -13.92
CA GLU A 338 3.06 -13.12 -14.68
C GLU A 338 1.56 -13.43 -14.85
N LYS A 339 1.19 -14.68 -15.11
CA LYS A 339 -0.23 -15.08 -15.21
C LYS A 339 -1.04 -14.89 -13.93
N ILE A 340 -0.40 -14.90 -12.76
CA ILE A 340 -1.04 -14.67 -11.46
C ILE A 340 -1.06 -13.19 -11.12
N ILE A 341 0.07 -12.52 -11.32
CA ILE A 341 0.25 -11.10 -11.00
C ILE A 341 -0.51 -10.21 -11.99
N GLY A 342 -0.65 -10.67 -13.23
CA GLY A 342 -1.02 -9.89 -14.40
C GLY A 342 0.11 -8.94 -14.83
N PRO A 343 0.05 -8.39 -16.06
CA PRO A 343 1.04 -7.43 -16.51
C PRO A 343 0.97 -6.17 -15.64
N VAL A 344 2.11 -5.52 -15.38
CA VAL A 344 2.22 -4.28 -14.59
C VAL A 344 3.21 -3.33 -15.26
N THR A 345 3.06 -2.03 -15.07
CA THR A 345 4.08 -1.05 -15.48
C THR A 345 5.10 -0.79 -14.39
N ARG A 346 6.31 -0.34 -14.74
CA ARG A 346 7.27 0.14 -13.75
C ARG A 346 6.72 1.33 -12.93
N SER A 347 6.96 1.34 -11.63
CA SER A 347 6.57 2.46 -10.75
C SER A 347 7.30 3.75 -11.17
N GLY A 348 6.57 4.85 -11.22
CA GLY A 348 7.04 6.15 -11.70
C GLY A 348 6.69 6.45 -13.15
N THR A 349 6.03 5.53 -13.86
CA THR A 349 5.61 5.70 -15.26
C THR A 349 4.10 5.88 -15.42
N SER A 350 3.34 5.79 -14.32
CA SER A 350 1.91 6.06 -14.34
C SER A 350 1.62 7.47 -14.85
N PRO A 351 0.64 7.64 -15.76
CA PRO A 351 0.13 8.96 -16.12
C PRO A 351 -0.47 9.72 -14.92
N TRP A 352 -0.84 9.00 -13.84
CA TRP A 352 -1.32 9.55 -12.58
C TRP A 352 -0.27 9.33 -11.49
N PRO A 353 0.69 10.27 -11.29
CA PRO A 353 1.75 10.13 -10.29
C PRO A 353 1.23 9.92 -8.87
N TRP A 354 0.03 10.45 -8.57
CA TRP A 354 -0.62 10.26 -7.28
C TRP A 354 -0.75 8.77 -6.92
N TYR A 355 -1.10 7.92 -7.90
CA TYR A 355 -1.24 6.48 -7.70
C TYR A 355 0.09 5.85 -7.28
N ASP A 356 1.16 6.07 -8.04
CA ASP A 356 2.47 5.45 -7.77
C ASP A 356 3.04 5.89 -6.41
N ILE A 357 2.86 7.15 -6.04
CA ILE A 357 3.30 7.69 -4.75
C ILE A 357 2.46 7.09 -3.62
N ALA A 358 1.14 6.99 -3.78
CA ALA A 358 0.24 6.40 -2.79
C ALA A 358 0.48 4.90 -2.62
N GLU A 359 0.64 4.14 -3.71
CA GLU A 359 0.90 2.71 -3.72
C GLU A 359 2.16 2.38 -2.92
N ARG A 360 3.26 3.09 -3.22
CA ARG A 360 4.54 2.93 -2.53
C ARG A 360 4.44 3.28 -1.04
N ALA A 361 3.82 4.42 -0.72
CA ALA A 361 3.67 4.87 0.66
C ALA A 361 2.82 3.90 1.50
N ASN A 362 1.75 3.34 0.91
CA ASN A 362 0.98 2.27 1.55
C ASN A 362 1.83 1.02 1.76
N GLY A 363 2.59 0.59 0.75
CA GLY A 363 3.50 -0.56 0.86
C GLY A 363 4.58 -0.39 1.94
N ASP A 364 5.14 0.81 2.07
CA ASP A 364 6.16 1.14 3.08
C ASP A 364 5.61 1.12 4.52
N LEU A 365 4.32 1.40 4.70
CA LEU A 365 3.66 1.36 6.02
C LEU A 365 3.12 -0.03 6.35
N ILE A 366 2.40 -0.66 5.41
CA ILE A 366 1.76 -1.96 5.60
C ILE A 366 2.82 -3.06 5.69
N GLY A 367 3.86 -3.00 4.86
CA GLY A 367 4.90 -4.02 4.77
C GLY A 367 5.54 -4.41 6.10
N PRO A 368 6.16 -3.48 6.84
CA PRO A 368 6.73 -3.75 8.16
C PRO A 368 5.69 -4.25 9.16
N ALA A 369 4.46 -3.70 9.13
CA ALA A 369 3.39 -4.16 10.01
C ALA A 369 3.07 -5.63 9.76
N VAL A 370 2.93 -6.05 8.49
CA VAL A 370 2.60 -7.43 8.14
C VAL A 370 3.67 -8.46 8.51
N THR A 371 4.90 -8.00 8.77
CA THR A 371 6.03 -8.85 9.18
C THR A 371 6.15 -9.10 10.67
N ALA A 372 5.42 -8.39 11.53
CA ALA A 372 5.49 -8.57 12.98
C ALA A 372 5.22 -10.05 13.36
N PRO A 373 6.00 -10.65 14.29
CA PRO A 373 5.81 -12.05 14.69
C PRO A 373 4.36 -12.29 15.13
N ALA A 374 3.76 -13.37 14.66
CA ALA A 374 2.46 -13.79 15.16
C ALA A 374 2.65 -14.18 16.65
N GLN A 375 2.05 -13.44 17.56
CA GLN A 375 2.06 -13.82 18.98
C GLN A 375 1.13 -15.03 19.18
N GLY A 376 1.40 -15.88 20.18
CA GLY A 376 0.79 -17.23 20.32
C GLY A 376 1.61 -18.37 19.72
N GLN A 377 2.83 -18.09 19.22
CA GLN A 377 3.80 -19.08 18.71
C GLN A 377 4.65 -19.77 19.78
N ILE A 378 4.42 -19.48 21.06
CA ILE A 378 5.20 -20.04 22.15
C ILE A 378 4.49 -21.33 22.58
N PRO A 379 5.09 -22.52 22.37
CA PRO A 379 4.52 -23.76 22.86
C PRO A 379 4.40 -23.70 24.38
N MET A 380 3.31 -24.26 24.88
CA MET A 380 3.12 -24.47 26.32
C MET A 380 3.83 -25.76 26.75
N ASP A 381 3.97 -25.95 28.06
CA ASP A 381 4.60 -27.16 28.61
C ASP A 381 3.75 -28.40 28.31
N GLY A 382 4.44 -29.52 28.02
CA GLY A 382 3.79 -30.78 27.67
C GLY A 382 3.41 -30.91 26.20
N THR A 383 2.68 -31.98 25.89
CA THR A 383 2.15 -32.27 24.56
C THR A 383 0.68 -32.66 24.65
N ILE A 384 -0.03 -32.58 23.53
CA ILE A 384 -1.42 -32.99 23.46
C ILE A 384 -1.65 -34.07 22.41
N THR A 385 -2.71 -34.84 22.63
CA THR A 385 -3.30 -35.77 21.68
C THR A 385 -4.70 -35.28 21.33
N LEU A 386 -4.93 -35.01 20.04
CA LEU A 386 -6.25 -34.70 19.50
C LEU A 386 -6.93 -36.00 19.05
N SER A 387 -8.08 -36.30 19.61
CA SER A 387 -8.97 -37.35 19.12
C SER A 387 -10.20 -36.71 18.48
N PRO A 388 -10.25 -36.55 17.13
CA PRO A 388 -11.38 -35.94 16.47
C PRO A 388 -12.64 -36.80 16.62
N GLY A 389 -13.77 -36.19 16.96
CA GLY A 389 -15.08 -36.84 16.87
C GLY A 389 -15.49 -37.12 15.42
N SER A 390 -16.34 -38.13 15.20
CA SER A 390 -16.93 -38.42 13.89
C SER A 390 -17.98 -37.37 13.51
N GLY A 391 -17.76 -36.58 12.45
CA GLY A 391 -18.74 -35.61 11.94
C GLY A 391 -18.44 -35.15 10.51
N GLN A 392 -19.43 -34.56 9.83
CA GLN A 392 -19.31 -34.02 8.46
C GLN A 392 -18.83 -32.55 8.48
N PRO A 393 -18.20 -32.03 7.40
CA PRO A 393 -17.86 -30.62 7.29
C PRO A 393 -19.08 -29.71 7.49
N GLY A 394 -19.00 -28.76 8.44
CA GLY A 394 -20.05 -27.77 8.73
C GLY A 394 -20.88 -28.03 10.00
N GLU A 395 -20.54 -29.05 10.79
CA GLU A 395 -21.12 -29.32 12.11
C GLU A 395 -20.17 -28.89 13.25
N VAL A 396 -20.69 -28.78 14.48
CA VAL A 396 -19.86 -28.55 15.66
C VAL A 396 -19.13 -29.83 16.00
N HIS A 397 -17.81 -29.83 15.85
CA HIS A 397 -16.99 -30.99 16.20
C HIS A 397 -16.51 -30.83 17.63
N ASN A 398 -17.02 -31.66 18.54
CA ASN A 398 -16.41 -31.82 19.85
C ASN A 398 -15.11 -32.62 19.68
N VAL A 399 -13.99 -32.04 20.12
CA VAL A 399 -12.67 -32.66 20.09
C VAL A 399 -12.21 -32.84 21.52
N THR A 400 -11.97 -34.10 21.89
CA THR A 400 -11.34 -34.44 23.17
C THR A 400 -9.84 -34.27 23.02
N ILE A 401 -9.25 -33.50 23.92
CA ILE A 401 -7.81 -33.28 24.00
C ILE A 401 -7.29 -33.96 25.27
N THR A 402 -6.35 -34.88 25.09
CA THR A 402 -5.62 -35.53 26.18
C THR A 402 -4.19 -35.02 26.21
N GLY A 403 -3.74 -34.47 27.33
CA GLY A 403 -2.42 -33.93 27.53
C GLY A 403 -1.45 -34.89 28.22
N THR A 404 -0.16 -34.71 27.97
CA THR A 404 0.96 -35.33 28.69
C THR A 404 1.83 -34.20 29.23
N ASP A 405 2.11 -34.19 30.54
CA ASP A 405 2.83 -33.13 31.24
C ASP A 405 2.22 -31.72 31.05
N THR A 406 0.89 -31.67 30.93
CA THR A 406 0.11 -30.43 30.77
C THR A 406 -0.48 -29.94 32.09
N HIS A 407 -0.87 -28.65 32.14
CA HIS A 407 -1.48 -28.01 33.32
C HIS A 407 -2.81 -27.33 32.98
N PHE A 408 -3.73 -28.06 32.34
CA PHE A 408 -4.93 -27.45 31.76
C PHE A 408 -5.80 -26.66 32.76
N THR A 409 -5.87 -27.07 34.03
CA THR A 409 -6.73 -26.40 35.03
C THR A 409 -6.20 -25.04 35.48
N THR A 410 -4.89 -24.79 35.33
CA THR A 410 -4.27 -23.48 35.60
C THR A 410 -4.12 -22.65 34.34
N ASP A 411 -3.94 -23.32 33.20
CA ASP A 411 -3.59 -22.69 31.94
C ASP A 411 -4.80 -22.16 31.17
N PHE A 412 -5.97 -22.79 31.33
CA PHE A 412 -7.19 -22.47 30.58
C PHE A 412 -8.43 -22.34 31.47
N ALA A 413 -9.43 -21.66 30.94
CA ALA A 413 -10.80 -21.64 31.42
C ALA A 413 -11.79 -21.94 30.27
N PRO A 414 -13.01 -22.41 30.55
CA PRO A 414 -14.05 -22.50 29.53
C PRO A 414 -14.27 -21.17 28.80
N GLY A 415 -14.28 -21.21 27.46
CA GLY A 415 -14.32 -20.04 26.60
C GLY A 415 -12.95 -19.56 26.11
N ASP A 416 -11.86 -20.00 26.73
CA ASP A 416 -10.52 -19.76 26.20
C ASP A 416 -10.31 -20.46 24.86
N LEU A 417 -9.32 -20.00 24.12
CA LEU A 417 -8.93 -20.56 22.83
C LEU A 417 -7.62 -21.33 22.97
N ILE A 418 -7.45 -22.35 22.15
CA ILE A 418 -6.24 -23.18 22.07
C ILE A 418 -5.87 -23.42 20.60
N TRP A 419 -4.61 -23.17 20.27
CA TRP A 419 -3.99 -23.60 19.02
C TRP A 419 -3.43 -25.00 19.19
N ALA A 420 -3.82 -25.92 18.32
CA ALA A 420 -3.22 -27.24 18.25
C ALA A 420 -2.35 -27.36 16.98
N TRP A 421 -1.10 -27.80 17.16
CA TRP A 421 -0.08 -27.80 16.12
C TRP A 421 -0.06 -29.14 15.40
N TRP A 422 -1.03 -29.36 14.52
CA TRP A 422 -1.26 -30.66 13.91
C TRP A 422 -0.32 -30.92 12.73
N ASN A 423 -0.20 -32.19 12.34
CA ASN A 423 0.71 -32.64 11.29
C ASN A 423 0.01 -32.54 9.94
N THR A 424 0.41 -31.57 9.11
CA THR A 424 -0.25 -31.36 7.82
C THR A 424 0.33 -32.31 6.77
N PRO A 425 -0.47 -32.79 5.81
CA PRO A 425 0.03 -33.68 4.76
C PRO A 425 1.01 -33.03 3.79
N ASP A 426 0.95 -31.70 3.62
CA ASP A 426 1.71 -30.90 2.67
C ASP A 426 3.08 -30.44 3.20
N GLU A 427 3.18 -30.10 4.50
CA GLU A 427 4.42 -29.54 5.08
C GLU A 427 5.00 -30.36 6.26
N GLY A 428 4.29 -31.39 6.74
CA GLY A 428 4.80 -32.36 7.70
C GLY A 428 4.39 -32.08 9.16
N PRO A 429 5.15 -32.62 10.14
CA PRO A 429 4.73 -32.56 11.54
C PRO A 429 4.75 -31.16 12.15
N GLY A 430 3.70 -30.79 12.90
CA GLY A 430 3.64 -29.56 13.69
C GLY A 430 3.50 -28.25 12.90
N THR A 431 3.17 -28.31 11.61
CA THR A 431 3.06 -27.15 10.70
C THR A 431 1.68 -26.51 10.71
N GLY A 432 0.62 -27.30 10.88
CA GLY A 432 -0.76 -26.82 10.90
C GLY A 432 -1.11 -26.07 12.18
N ARG A 433 -2.09 -25.18 12.12
CA ARG A 433 -2.59 -24.42 13.28
C ARG A 433 -4.11 -24.49 13.27
N ALA A 434 -4.64 -25.47 14.00
CA ALA A 434 -6.07 -25.62 14.17
C ALA A 434 -6.51 -24.92 15.46
N LEU A 435 -7.46 -23.98 15.35
CA LEU A 435 -8.03 -23.27 16.50
C LEU A 435 -9.27 -23.97 17.02
N PHE A 436 -9.31 -24.15 18.35
CA PHE A 436 -10.47 -24.67 19.07
C PHE A 436 -10.85 -23.75 20.24
N THR A 437 -12.13 -23.79 20.61
CA THR A 437 -12.64 -23.16 21.84
C THR A 437 -12.78 -24.19 22.94
N VAL A 438 -12.25 -23.90 24.11
CA VAL A 438 -12.35 -24.75 25.30
C VAL A 438 -13.80 -24.77 25.79
N SER A 439 -14.41 -25.95 25.79
CA SER A 439 -15.78 -26.15 26.29
C SER A 439 -15.80 -26.42 27.78
N SER A 440 -14.95 -27.34 28.22
CA SER A 440 -14.85 -27.78 29.61
C SER A 440 -13.48 -28.41 29.86
N ILE A 441 -13.02 -28.34 31.11
CA ILE A 441 -11.75 -28.90 31.57
C ILE A 441 -12.10 -29.89 32.68
N ALA A 442 -11.70 -31.15 32.51
CA ALA A 442 -11.97 -32.19 33.48
C ALA A 442 -10.85 -32.28 34.53
N ASP A 443 -9.60 -32.24 34.08
CA ASP A 443 -8.39 -32.24 34.90
C ASP A 443 -7.20 -31.67 34.09
N ASP A 444 -6.00 -31.66 34.67
CA ASP A 444 -4.79 -31.09 34.04
C ASP A 444 -4.37 -31.76 32.72
N THR A 445 -4.91 -32.94 32.43
CA THR A 445 -4.59 -33.75 31.25
C THR A 445 -5.80 -34.01 30.35
N HIS A 446 -7.00 -33.55 30.70
CA HIS A 446 -8.20 -33.81 29.89
C HIS A 446 -9.07 -32.56 29.75
N MET A 447 -9.30 -32.13 28.51
CA MET A 447 -10.29 -31.10 28.18
C MET A 447 -11.14 -31.49 26.98
N THR A 448 -12.36 -30.93 26.93
CA THR A 448 -13.23 -30.99 25.76
C THR A 448 -13.25 -29.63 25.09
N THR A 449 -13.04 -29.62 23.78
CA THR A 449 -13.07 -28.41 22.96
C THR A 449 -14.08 -28.56 21.85
N TYR A 450 -14.44 -27.46 21.19
CA TYR A 450 -15.21 -27.51 19.95
C TYR A 450 -14.63 -26.59 18.89
N SER A 451 -14.89 -26.93 17.62
CA SER A 451 -14.70 -26.04 16.48
C SER A 451 -15.89 -26.12 15.55
N TYR A 452 -16.27 -24.98 14.98
CA TYR A 452 -17.32 -24.86 13.95
C TYR A 452 -16.74 -24.91 12.53
N PHE A 453 -15.42 -24.90 12.39
CA PHE A 453 -14.77 -24.17 11.30
C PHE A 453 -13.51 -24.83 10.73
N HIS A 454 -12.81 -25.63 11.54
CA HIS A 454 -11.69 -26.45 11.07
C HIS A 454 -12.17 -27.86 10.74
N TYR A 455 -11.79 -28.33 9.54
CA TYR A 455 -11.93 -29.73 9.18
C TYR A 455 -10.57 -30.41 9.36
N LEU A 456 -10.34 -31.09 10.48
CA LEU A 456 -9.15 -31.92 10.60
C LEU A 456 -9.31 -33.20 9.76
N PRO A 457 -8.25 -33.68 9.08
CA PRO A 457 -8.27 -35.00 8.47
C PRO A 457 -8.64 -36.08 9.48
N SER A 458 -9.25 -37.17 9.00
CA SER A 458 -9.61 -38.31 9.84
C SER A 458 -8.35 -38.97 10.42
N GLY A 459 -8.15 -38.90 11.74
CA GLY A 459 -7.03 -39.54 12.43
C GLY A 459 -6.77 -38.93 13.81
N THR A 460 -6.19 -39.72 14.72
CA THR A 460 -5.71 -39.22 16.01
C THR A 460 -4.33 -38.59 15.82
N PHE A 461 -4.15 -37.35 16.28
CA PHE A 461 -2.85 -36.66 16.25
C PHE A 461 -2.25 -36.71 17.65
N THR A 462 -1.19 -37.48 17.85
CA THR A 462 -0.52 -37.66 19.16
C THR A 462 0.75 -36.81 19.26
N ASP A 463 1.15 -36.50 20.48
CA ASP A 463 2.42 -35.84 20.80
C ASP A 463 2.64 -34.49 20.09
N ILE A 464 1.56 -33.74 19.87
CA ILE A 464 1.65 -32.44 19.19
C ILE A 464 1.78 -31.29 20.17
N GLN A 465 2.40 -30.21 19.72
CA GLN A 465 2.50 -28.97 20.48
C GLN A 465 1.17 -28.21 20.50
N TYR A 466 1.04 -27.34 21.49
CA TYR A 466 -0.11 -26.46 21.62
C TYR A 466 0.28 -25.11 22.21
N SER A 467 -0.56 -24.12 22.00
CA SER A 467 -0.37 -22.78 22.56
C SER A 467 -1.68 -22.06 22.82
N LYS A 468 -1.64 -21.05 23.70
CA LYS A 468 -2.79 -20.19 24.02
C LYS A 468 -2.67 -18.85 23.30
N PRO A 469 -3.55 -18.54 22.31
CA PRO A 469 -3.57 -17.22 21.68
C PRO A 469 -4.18 -16.14 22.58
N LYS A 470 -3.79 -14.89 22.32
CA LYS A 470 -4.40 -13.69 22.91
C LYS A 470 -5.43 -13.09 21.95
N GLY A 471 -6.48 -12.46 22.49
CA GLY A 471 -7.59 -11.91 21.68
C GLY A 471 -7.18 -10.90 20.60
N ILE A 472 -6.14 -10.09 20.84
CA ILE A 472 -5.60 -9.13 19.85
C ILE A 472 -4.95 -9.83 18.64
N GLU A 473 -4.53 -11.08 18.79
CA GLU A 473 -3.82 -11.87 17.77
C GLU A 473 -4.78 -12.46 16.74
N LEU A 474 -6.06 -12.55 17.07
CA LEU A 474 -7.06 -13.30 16.32
C LEU A 474 -7.69 -12.47 15.19
N SER A 475 -7.82 -11.17 15.39
CA SER A 475 -8.46 -10.26 14.42
C SER A 475 -7.71 -10.20 13.07
N PRO A 476 -6.37 -10.09 13.03
CA PRO A 476 -5.60 -10.15 11.78
C PRO A 476 -5.86 -11.38 10.90
N TRP A 477 -6.14 -12.53 11.53
CA TRP A 477 -6.38 -13.84 10.89
C TRP A 477 -7.87 -14.22 10.85
N ALA A 478 -8.77 -13.24 11.00
CA ALA A 478 -10.22 -13.39 10.89
C ALA A 478 -10.92 -14.20 12.01
N TYR A 479 -10.35 -14.34 13.21
CA TYR A 479 -10.93 -15.11 14.33
C TYR A 479 -11.78 -14.26 15.32
N GLY A 480 -12.31 -13.10 14.92
CA GLY A 480 -13.00 -12.13 15.81
C GLY A 480 -14.47 -11.77 15.52
N GLY A 481 -15.15 -12.49 14.61
CA GLY A 481 -16.53 -12.18 14.19
C GLY A 481 -16.60 -11.18 13.01
N LEU A 482 -17.28 -11.59 11.93
CA LEU A 482 -17.45 -10.90 10.64
C LEU A 482 -16.33 -9.87 10.34
N ALA A 483 -15.12 -10.40 10.15
CA ALA A 483 -13.92 -9.61 9.98
C ALA A 483 -14.01 -8.78 8.69
N THR A 484 -14.56 -7.57 8.74
CA THR A 484 -14.63 -6.71 7.56
C THR A 484 -13.27 -6.13 7.15
N ASP A 485 -12.21 -6.40 7.94
CA ASP A 485 -10.82 -5.97 7.79
C ASP A 485 -9.84 -7.04 8.34
N THR A 486 -9.09 -7.74 7.49
CA THR A 486 -8.00 -8.68 7.83
C THR A 486 -6.69 -8.23 7.18
N TRP A 487 -5.55 -8.81 7.57
CA TRP A 487 -4.24 -8.43 7.03
C TRP A 487 -4.04 -8.75 5.56
N ASN A 488 -4.78 -9.75 5.06
CA ASN A 488 -4.74 -10.14 3.66
C ASN A 488 -6.07 -9.86 2.93
N PHE A 489 -6.91 -8.98 3.47
CA PHE A 489 -8.20 -8.66 2.88
C PHE A 489 -8.02 -8.03 1.50
N TYR A 490 -8.74 -8.54 0.49
CA TYR A 490 -8.54 -8.19 -0.92
C TYR A 490 -7.12 -8.52 -1.49
N ASP A 491 -6.42 -9.47 -0.87
CA ASP A 491 -5.12 -9.98 -1.33
C ASP A 491 -3.98 -8.94 -1.32
N VAL A 492 -3.62 -8.51 -0.10
CA VAL A 492 -2.48 -7.62 0.15
C VAL A 492 -1.16 -8.29 -0.23
N ALA A 493 -1.05 -9.61 -0.09
CA ALA A 493 0.13 -10.35 -0.55
C ALA A 493 0.34 -10.19 -2.06
N LEU A 494 -0.72 -10.33 -2.86
CA LEU A 494 -0.67 -10.05 -4.30
C LEU A 494 -0.31 -8.59 -4.60
N ALA A 495 -0.89 -7.63 -3.86
CA ALA A 495 -0.56 -6.21 -4.01
C ALA A 495 0.93 -5.92 -3.74
N LEU A 496 1.53 -6.55 -2.72
CA LEU A 496 2.95 -6.42 -2.40
C LEU A 496 3.85 -7.10 -3.45
N TYR A 497 3.43 -8.24 -4.02
CA TYR A 497 4.13 -8.83 -5.17
C TYR A 497 4.12 -7.90 -6.38
N ARG A 498 2.97 -7.30 -6.70
CA ARG A 498 2.86 -6.31 -7.77
C ARG A 498 3.79 -5.13 -7.51
N LEU A 499 3.76 -4.57 -6.31
CA LEU A 499 4.66 -3.47 -5.95
C LEU A 499 6.14 -3.87 -6.06
N TYR A 500 6.53 -5.10 -5.70
CA TYR A 500 7.88 -5.60 -5.94
C TYR A 500 8.25 -5.56 -7.42
N TYR A 501 7.43 -6.13 -8.30
CA TYR A 501 7.74 -6.18 -9.75
C TYR A 501 7.70 -4.80 -10.40
N ARG A 502 6.82 -3.90 -9.95
CA ARG A 502 6.79 -2.50 -10.40
C ARG A 502 8.04 -1.74 -9.97
N THR A 503 8.64 -2.08 -8.82
CA THR A 503 9.68 -1.23 -8.20
C THR A 503 11.09 -1.81 -8.24
N GLY A 504 11.24 -3.14 -8.29
CA GLY A 504 12.50 -3.86 -8.14
C GLY A 504 13.03 -3.91 -6.70
N ILE A 505 12.24 -3.54 -5.69
CA ILE A 505 12.68 -3.43 -4.28
C ILE A 505 12.28 -4.67 -3.47
N ASP A 506 13.28 -5.45 -3.09
CA ASP A 506 13.19 -6.73 -2.40
C ASP A 506 12.42 -6.69 -1.07
N SER A 507 12.37 -5.54 -0.38
CA SER A 507 11.57 -5.36 0.82
C SER A 507 10.11 -5.76 0.59
N TYR A 508 9.49 -5.33 -0.52
CA TYR A 508 8.09 -5.66 -0.81
C TYR A 508 7.89 -7.15 -1.10
N ARG A 509 8.85 -7.81 -1.76
CA ARG A 509 8.81 -9.28 -1.93
C ARG A 509 8.95 -10.00 -0.60
N ALA A 510 9.83 -9.53 0.27
CA ALA A 510 9.98 -10.10 1.61
C ALA A 510 8.68 -9.95 2.42
N TYR A 511 8.01 -8.80 2.34
CA TYR A 511 6.71 -8.57 2.96
C TYR A 511 5.62 -9.48 2.39
N ALA A 512 5.55 -9.61 1.06
CA ALA A 512 4.60 -10.49 0.38
C ALA A 512 4.79 -11.95 0.79
N ARG A 513 6.03 -12.46 0.77
CA ARG A 513 6.36 -13.82 1.20
C ARG A 513 5.98 -14.08 2.65
N ASN A 514 6.35 -13.15 3.53
CA ASN A 514 6.06 -13.29 4.96
C ASN A 514 4.56 -13.30 5.25
N LEU A 515 3.80 -12.39 4.63
CA LEU A 515 2.35 -12.36 4.76
C LEU A 515 1.71 -13.62 4.18
N ALA A 516 2.13 -14.07 3.00
CA ALA A 516 1.61 -15.29 2.37
C ALA A 516 1.88 -16.54 3.19
N ASP A 517 3.12 -16.73 3.68
CA ASP A 517 3.50 -17.89 4.50
C ASP A 517 2.69 -17.89 5.82
N LYS A 518 2.55 -16.73 6.49
CA LYS A 518 1.71 -16.62 7.69
C LYS A 518 0.22 -16.82 7.37
N TRP A 519 -0.26 -16.31 6.25
CA TRP A 519 -1.66 -16.45 5.85
C TRP A 519 -2.00 -17.91 5.56
N TRP A 520 -1.08 -18.66 4.94
CA TRP A 520 -1.23 -20.09 4.72
C TRP A 520 -1.41 -20.87 6.02
N ILE A 521 -0.59 -20.56 7.03
CA ILE A 521 -0.61 -21.23 8.33
C ILE A 521 -1.81 -20.78 9.17
N TYR A 522 -2.00 -19.48 9.36
CA TYR A 522 -2.97 -18.94 10.33
C TYR A 522 -4.32 -18.57 9.74
N GLY A 523 -4.34 -18.05 8.51
CA GLY A 523 -5.58 -17.67 7.85
C GLY A 523 -6.27 -18.86 7.19
N MET A 524 -5.49 -19.78 6.63
CA MET A 524 -5.98 -20.88 5.82
C MET A 524 -5.84 -22.26 6.47
N ASP A 525 -5.02 -22.40 7.52
CA ASP A 525 -4.65 -23.67 8.15
C ASP A 525 -4.32 -24.74 7.08
N HIS A 526 -3.39 -24.41 6.18
CA HIS A 526 -2.99 -25.28 5.07
C HIS A 526 -4.13 -25.71 4.12
N GLY A 527 -5.17 -24.88 4.01
CA GLY A 527 -6.36 -25.16 3.20
C GLY A 527 -7.46 -25.91 3.93
N TYR A 528 -7.36 -26.09 5.26
CA TYR A 528 -8.37 -26.78 6.07
C TYR A 528 -9.34 -25.82 6.80
N GLU A 529 -9.10 -24.50 6.72
CA GLU A 529 -10.03 -23.48 7.23
C GLU A 529 -11.24 -23.27 6.31
N ASN A 530 -12.45 -23.36 6.87
CA ASN A 530 -13.71 -23.31 6.13
C ASN A 530 -14.59 -22.07 6.39
N ARG A 531 -14.24 -21.21 7.35
CA ARG A 531 -14.97 -19.96 7.65
C ARG A 531 -14.90 -18.91 6.57
N LEU A 532 -13.73 -18.83 5.95
CA LEU A 532 -13.40 -17.69 5.12
C LEU A 532 -14.24 -17.72 3.86
N LEU A 533 -15.05 -16.68 3.66
CA LEU A 533 -15.58 -16.31 2.33
C LEU A 533 -14.40 -16.11 1.36
N TRP A 534 -14.68 -16.24 0.06
CA TRP A 534 -13.67 -16.22 -1.01
C TRP A 534 -12.83 -14.94 -1.03
N ILE A 535 -13.43 -13.80 -0.68
CA ILE A 535 -12.67 -12.54 -0.54
C ILE A 535 -11.55 -12.61 0.50
N TYR A 536 -11.75 -13.33 1.60
CA TYR A 536 -10.76 -13.43 2.67
C TYR A 536 -9.64 -14.38 2.31
N LYS A 537 -9.89 -15.36 1.43
CA LYS A 537 -8.94 -16.43 1.15
C LYS A 537 -7.66 -15.92 0.49
N ALA A 538 -7.73 -14.86 -0.31
CA ALA A 538 -6.57 -14.20 -0.93
C ALA A 538 -5.61 -15.21 -1.63
N MET A 539 -6.21 -16.03 -2.49
CA MET A 539 -5.56 -17.22 -3.04
C MET A 539 -4.56 -16.89 -4.14
N ALA A 540 -4.73 -15.78 -4.87
CA ALA A 540 -3.80 -15.39 -5.92
C ALA A 540 -2.42 -15.05 -5.33
N GLY A 541 -2.36 -14.37 -4.18
CA GLY A 541 -1.11 -14.13 -3.45
C GLY A 541 -0.43 -15.42 -2.96
N LEU A 542 -1.20 -16.43 -2.56
CA LEU A 542 -0.68 -17.76 -2.19
C LEU A 542 -0.16 -18.53 -3.41
N MET A 543 -0.86 -18.48 -4.55
CA MET A 543 -0.39 -19.06 -5.81
C MET A 543 0.88 -18.36 -6.30
N ALA A 544 0.97 -17.03 -6.15
CA ALA A 544 2.19 -16.28 -6.44
C ALA A 544 3.34 -16.72 -5.53
N ARG A 545 3.07 -16.98 -4.24
CA ARG A 545 4.05 -17.57 -3.33
C ARG A 545 4.45 -18.99 -3.72
N ALA A 546 3.54 -19.79 -4.27
CA ALA A 546 3.84 -21.13 -4.76
C ALA A 546 4.83 -21.10 -5.94
N GLU A 547 4.60 -20.18 -6.89
CA GLU A 547 5.54 -19.92 -7.99
C GLU A 547 6.84 -19.23 -7.52
N ASP A 548 6.82 -18.58 -6.36
CA ASP A 548 7.96 -17.93 -5.72
C ASP A 548 8.57 -18.79 -4.59
N GLY A 549 8.96 -20.02 -4.92
CA GLY A 549 9.80 -20.87 -4.08
C GLY A 549 9.08 -21.70 -3.02
N ARG A 550 7.77 -21.91 -3.13
CA ARG A 550 6.97 -22.82 -2.28
C ARG A 550 6.04 -23.71 -3.13
N PRO A 551 6.56 -24.45 -4.13
CA PRO A 551 5.72 -25.20 -5.08
C PRO A 551 4.79 -26.23 -4.41
N GLU A 552 5.12 -26.71 -3.21
CA GLU A 552 4.32 -27.62 -2.41
C GLU A 552 2.95 -27.06 -2.00
N LEU A 553 2.77 -25.73 -2.00
CA LEU A 553 1.48 -25.10 -1.69
C LEU A 553 0.39 -25.43 -2.71
N TRP A 554 0.76 -25.77 -3.96
CA TRP A 554 -0.19 -26.01 -5.04
C TRP A 554 -1.18 -27.13 -4.74
N ASP A 555 -0.72 -28.21 -4.11
CA ASP A 555 -1.57 -29.37 -3.82
C ASP A 555 -2.62 -29.02 -2.76
N GLY A 556 -2.23 -28.30 -1.70
CA GLY A 556 -3.14 -27.80 -0.68
C GLY A 556 -4.16 -26.81 -1.25
N ILE A 557 -3.71 -25.87 -2.09
CA ILE A 557 -4.57 -24.89 -2.76
C ILE A 557 -5.59 -25.59 -3.66
N ALA A 558 -5.15 -26.51 -4.54
CA ALA A 558 -6.04 -27.21 -5.46
C ALA A 558 -7.04 -28.12 -4.73
N SER A 559 -6.61 -28.80 -3.66
CA SER A 559 -7.49 -29.58 -2.80
C SER A 559 -8.59 -28.72 -2.17
N HIS A 560 -8.20 -27.57 -1.59
CA HIS A 560 -9.13 -26.63 -0.99
C HIS A 560 -10.15 -26.12 -2.02
N LEU A 561 -9.67 -25.62 -3.16
CA LEU A 561 -10.55 -25.07 -4.20
C LEU A 561 -11.46 -26.13 -4.82
N GLY A 562 -10.92 -27.31 -5.14
CA GLY A 562 -11.64 -28.39 -5.79
C GLY A 562 -12.71 -29.07 -4.91
N THR A 563 -12.59 -28.95 -3.60
CA THR A 563 -13.61 -29.44 -2.65
C THR A 563 -14.71 -28.41 -2.37
N LYS A 564 -14.40 -27.11 -2.46
CA LYS A 564 -15.30 -26.02 -2.04
C LYS A 564 -15.99 -25.28 -3.17
N THR A 565 -15.46 -25.35 -4.39
CA THR A 565 -16.08 -24.65 -5.51
C THR A 565 -17.49 -25.14 -5.80
N SER A 566 -18.42 -24.21 -5.91
CA SER A 566 -19.79 -24.40 -6.36
C SER A 566 -19.89 -24.78 -7.84
N PHE A 567 -18.87 -24.44 -8.65
CA PHE A 567 -18.86 -24.74 -10.09
C PHE A 567 -18.62 -26.22 -10.43
N LYS A 568 -18.15 -27.01 -9.46
CA LYS A 568 -17.98 -28.46 -9.60
C LYS A 568 -19.30 -29.17 -9.89
N THR A 569 -20.40 -28.73 -9.27
CA THR A 569 -21.72 -29.37 -9.39
C THR A 569 -22.66 -28.62 -10.35
N ALA A 570 -22.26 -27.46 -10.87
CA ALA A 570 -23.03 -26.67 -11.82
C ALA A 570 -22.96 -27.26 -13.25
N THR A 571 -23.41 -28.50 -13.43
CA THR A 571 -23.32 -29.25 -14.71
C THR A 571 -24.51 -29.00 -15.65
N SER A 572 -25.47 -28.16 -15.26
CA SER A 572 -26.62 -27.78 -16.08
C SER A 572 -27.04 -26.33 -15.78
N PRO A 573 -27.61 -25.60 -16.76
CA PRO A 573 -27.98 -24.20 -16.56
C PRO A 573 -28.92 -24.01 -15.38
N ILE A 574 -28.55 -23.11 -14.47
CA ILE A 574 -29.44 -22.67 -13.39
C ILE A 574 -30.55 -21.77 -13.97
N PRO A 575 -31.72 -21.66 -13.30
CA PRO A 575 -32.82 -20.85 -13.79
C PRO A 575 -32.40 -19.40 -14.07
N ALA A 576 -32.99 -18.81 -15.10
CA ALA A 576 -32.86 -17.37 -15.36
C ALA A 576 -33.31 -16.57 -14.13
N ASP A 577 -32.72 -15.39 -13.97
CA ASP A 577 -32.97 -14.48 -12.85
C ASP A 577 -32.65 -15.05 -11.45
N THR A 578 -31.89 -16.15 -11.37
CA THR A 578 -31.36 -16.63 -10.08
C THR A 578 -30.41 -15.58 -9.48
N GLU A 579 -30.68 -15.20 -8.23
CA GLU A 579 -29.86 -14.25 -7.46
C GLU A 579 -28.44 -14.78 -7.23
N LEU A 580 -27.43 -13.96 -7.55
CA LEU A 580 -26.02 -14.31 -7.38
C LEU A 580 -25.32 -13.44 -6.33
N ASP A 581 -24.48 -14.07 -5.51
CA ASP A 581 -23.41 -13.35 -4.80
C ASP A 581 -22.23 -13.12 -5.76
N LEU A 582 -22.32 -12.05 -6.53
CA LEU A 582 -21.35 -11.71 -7.58
C LEU A 582 -19.94 -11.49 -7.04
N ARG A 583 -19.80 -10.95 -5.83
CA ARG A 583 -18.47 -10.68 -5.28
C ARG A 583 -17.75 -11.98 -4.95
N GLU A 584 -18.43 -12.85 -4.19
CA GLU A 584 -17.85 -14.10 -3.72
C GLU A 584 -17.65 -15.10 -4.87
N ARG A 585 -18.61 -15.22 -5.78
CA ARG A 585 -18.46 -16.09 -6.97
C ARG A 585 -17.41 -15.55 -7.95
N GLY A 586 -17.21 -14.24 -8.02
CA GLY A 586 -16.17 -13.63 -8.84
C GLY A 586 -14.77 -14.07 -8.42
N TYR A 587 -14.48 -14.04 -7.12
CA TYR A 587 -13.21 -14.57 -6.59
C TYR A 587 -13.07 -16.06 -6.82
N GLU A 588 -14.14 -16.81 -6.56
CA GLU A 588 -14.15 -18.25 -6.83
C GLU A 588 -13.75 -18.53 -8.29
N LEU A 589 -14.33 -17.79 -9.24
CA LEU A 589 -14.05 -17.93 -10.67
C LEU A 589 -12.60 -17.58 -11.02
N GLU A 590 -12.07 -16.49 -10.46
CA GLU A 590 -10.66 -16.12 -10.62
C GLU A 590 -9.73 -17.26 -10.16
N TYR A 591 -9.93 -17.75 -8.94
CA TYR A 591 -9.04 -18.76 -8.36
C TYR A 591 -9.10 -20.10 -9.10
N VAL A 592 -10.30 -20.58 -9.48
CA VAL A 592 -10.40 -21.82 -10.26
C VAL A 592 -9.80 -21.68 -11.66
N SER A 593 -9.88 -20.49 -12.26
CA SER A 593 -9.26 -20.19 -13.56
C SER A 593 -7.74 -20.20 -13.47
N LEU A 594 -7.16 -19.64 -12.40
CA LEU A 594 -5.73 -19.69 -12.14
C LEU A 594 -5.22 -21.13 -11.96
N VAL A 595 -5.94 -21.98 -11.22
CA VAL A 595 -5.59 -23.41 -11.10
C VAL A 595 -5.70 -24.11 -12.45
N ALA A 596 -6.74 -23.83 -13.23
CA ALA A 596 -6.92 -24.41 -14.57
C ALA A 596 -5.74 -24.08 -15.50
N MET A 597 -5.19 -22.87 -15.40
CA MET A 597 -4.04 -22.45 -16.20
C MET A 597 -2.72 -23.00 -15.66
N LEU A 598 -2.52 -22.97 -14.34
CA LEU A 598 -1.17 -22.99 -13.78
C LEU A 598 -0.84 -24.23 -12.97
N HIS A 599 -1.81 -25.01 -12.47
CA HIS A 599 -1.48 -26.14 -11.60
C HIS A 599 -0.44 -27.08 -12.24
N PRO A 600 0.62 -27.53 -11.54
CA PRO A 600 1.68 -28.34 -12.14
C PRO A 600 1.17 -29.64 -12.78
N ASN A 601 0.19 -30.30 -12.14
CA ASN A 601 -0.44 -31.52 -12.66
C ASN A 601 -1.49 -31.23 -13.76
N ALA A 602 -1.32 -31.84 -14.94
CA ALA A 602 -2.21 -31.67 -16.09
C ALA A 602 -3.64 -32.22 -15.90
N ALA A 603 -3.82 -33.30 -15.14
CA ALA A 603 -5.15 -33.86 -14.86
C ALA A 603 -5.94 -32.93 -13.93
N THR A 604 -5.27 -32.31 -12.96
CA THR A 604 -5.87 -31.26 -12.13
C THR A 604 -6.29 -30.08 -13.00
N ARG A 605 -5.42 -29.60 -13.90
CA ARG A 605 -5.78 -28.51 -14.84
C ARG A 605 -7.03 -28.86 -15.65
N ALA A 606 -7.08 -30.05 -16.26
CA ALA A 606 -8.24 -30.49 -17.05
C ALA A 606 -9.55 -30.54 -16.23
N THR A 607 -9.46 -30.95 -14.95
CA THR A 607 -10.61 -30.94 -14.03
C THR A 607 -11.10 -29.52 -13.79
N PHE A 608 -10.19 -28.59 -13.49
CA PHE A 608 -10.53 -27.20 -13.25
C PHE A 608 -11.01 -26.47 -14.51
N CYS A 609 -10.51 -26.82 -15.70
CA CYS A 609 -11.06 -26.36 -16.98
C CYS A 609 -12.55 -26.68 -17.11
N THR A 610 -12.98 -27.85 -16.62
CA THR A 610 -14.40 -28.23 -16.60
C THR A 610 -15.20 -27.34 -15.65
N TYR A 611 -14.64 -27.00 -14.47
CA TYR A 611 -15.29 -26.11 -13.52
C TYR A 611 -15.43 -24.69 -14.06
N VAL A 612 -14.39 -24.16 -14.73
CA VAL A 612 -14.45 -22.85 -15.39
C VAL A 612 -15.53 -22.84 -16.48
N ALA A 613 -15.61 -23.90 -17.30
CA ALA A 613 -16.62 -24.00 -18.34
C ALA A 613 -18.05 -24.08 -17.76
N ASN A 614 -18.23 -24.82 -16.66
CA ASN A 614 -19.50 -24.89 -15.92
C ASN A 614 -19.91 -23.51 -15.39
N ALA A 615 -18.98 -22.76 -14.80
CA ALA A 615 -19.27 -21.42 -14.30
C ALA A 615 -19.80 -20.50 -15.42
N VAL A 616 -19.12 -20.47 -16.56
CA VAL A 616 -19.52 -19.60 -17.68
C VAL A 616 -20.86 -20.03 -18.27
N ASN A 617 -20.99 -21.31 -18.65
CA ASN A 617 -22.15 -21.78 -19.42
C ASN A 617 -23.41 -22.02 -18.57
N ASN A 618 -23.24 -22.45 -17.32
CA ASN A 618 -24.36 -22.92 -16.50
C ASN A 618 -24.72 -21.97 -15.36
N VAL A 619 -23.88 -20.97 -15.05
CA VAL A 619 -24.14 -20.00 -13.98
C VAL A 619 -24.27 -18.59 -14.55
N TYR A 620 -23.19 -18.03 -15.09
CA TYR A 620 -23.17 -16.60 -15.44
C TYR A 620 -23.97 -16.27 -16.70
N PHE A 621 -23.81 -17.05 -17.76
CA PHE A 621 -24.54 -16.84 -19.01
C PHE A 621 -26.06 -16.94 -18.87
N PRO A 622 -26.65 -18.00 -18.26
CA PRO A 622 -28.10 -18.14 -18.21
C PRO A 622 -28.79 -17.16 -17.25
N THR A 623 -28.05 -16.56 -16.31
CA THR A 623 -28.61 -15.59 -15.33
C THR A 623 -28.39 -14.14 -15.70
N GLN A 624 -27.51 -13.83 -16.66
CA GLN A 624 -27.27 -12.45 -17.07
C GLN A 624 -28.46 -11.92 -17.87
N ARG A 625 -28.99 -10.77 -17.46
CA ARG A 625 -30.08 -10.10 -18.16
C ARG A 625 -29.61 -9.43 -19.46
N ALA A 626 -30.58 -9.03 -20.27
CA ALA A 626 -30.32 -8.36 -21.54
C ALA A 626 -29.51 -7.06 -21.39
N ASP A 627 -29.72 -6.32 -20.29
CA ASP A 627 -29.02 -5.09 -19.97
C ASP A 627 -27.59 -5.30 -19.42
N GLY A 628 -27.19 -6.55 -19.17
CA GLY A 628 -25.88 -6.91 -18.64
C GLY A 628 -25.82 -7.05 -17.12
N SER A 629 -26.91 -6.76 -16.41
CA SER A 629 -27.01 -6.97 -14.96
C SER A 629 -27.19 -8.45 -14.60
N TRP A 630 -26.82 -8.78 -13.37
CA TRP A 630 -27.27 -9.99 -12.70
C TRP A 630 -28.15 -9.62 -11.51
N PRO A 631 -29.25 -10.36 -11.28
CA PRO A 631 -30.02 -10.23 -10.05
C PRO A 631 -29.10 -10.45 -8.86
N SER A 632 -29.11 -9.48 -7.95
CA SER A 632 -28.31 -9.56 -6.73
C SER A 632 -29.21 -9.49 -5.51
N ASN A 633 -28.92 -10.34 -4.53
CA ASN A 633 -29.54 -10.28 -3.22
C ASN A 633 -28.52 -9.83 -2.18
N PRO A 634 -28.54 -8.54 -1.80
CA PRO A 634 -27.58 -8.00 -0.85
C PRO A 634 -27.63 -8.63 0.55
N TYR A 635 -28.65 -9.43 0.88
CA TYR A 635 -29.02 -9.74 2.26
C TYR A 635 -29.13 -11.23 2.64
N ALA A 636 -28.62 -12.15 1.83
CA ALA A 636 -28.42 -13.53 2.30
C ALA A 636 -27.60 -13.58 3.63
N GLY A 637 -26.72 -12.59 3.86
CA GLY A 637 -25.85 -12.50 5.05
C GLY A 637 -26.19 -11.43 6.12
N ASN A 638 -27.16 -10.52 5.93
CA ASN A 638 -27.54 -9.55 6.99
C ASN A 638 -29.08 -9.41 7.10
N PRO A 639 -29.74 -10.23 7.93
CA PRO A 639 -31.20 -10.35 7.97
C PRO A 639 -31.94 -9.11 8.50
N THR A 640 -31.23 -8.04 8.85
CA THR A 640 -31.80 -6.84 9.50
C THR A 640 -32.37 -5.82 8.51
N TYR A 641 -32.20 -5.99 7.19
CA TYR A 641 -32.54 -4.97 6.20
C TYR A 641 -33.51 -5.45 5.12
N PRO A 642 -34.50 -4.62 4.74
CA PRO A 642 -35.43 -4.98 3.70
C PRO A 642 -35.06 -4.33 2.37
N TYR A 643 -34.69 -5.12 1.36
CA TYR A 643 -34.46 -4.67 -0.01
C TYR A 643 -35.49 -5.26 -0.98
N GLY A 644 -35.90 -4.46 -1.97
CA GLY A 644 -36.92 -4.82 -2.95
C GLY A 644 -36.52 -4.47 -4.38
N GLY A 645 -36.75 -5.42 -5.29
CA GLY A 645 -36.50 -5.27 -6.71
C GLY A 645 -35.33 -6.08 -7.23
N GLU A 646 -35.10 -5.91 -8.53
CA GLU A 646 -34.20 -6.73 -9.34
C GLU A 646 -33.00 -5.88 -9.79
N GLY A 647 -32.19 -5.41 -8.83
CA GLY A 647 -31.04 -4.53 -9.07
C GLY A 647 -29.67 -5.22 -8.99
N MET A 648 -28.61 -4.43 -9.19
CA MET A 648 -27.22 -4.87 -9.09
C MET A 648 -26.36 -3.89 -8.27
N PHE A 649 -25.34 -4.41 -7.59
CA PHE A 649 -24.26 -3.63 -6.98
C PHE A 649 -23.10 -3.51 -7.99
N PRO A 650 -22.85 -2.32 -8.57
CA PRO A 650 -21.81 -2.16 -9.60
C PRO A 650 -20.42 -2.61 -9.12
N PHE A 651 -20.08 -2.33 -7.85
CA PHE A 651 -18.78 -2.68 -7.28
C PHE A 651 -18.58 -4.17 -7.00
N HIS A 652 -19.67 -4.93 -6.78
CA HIS A 652 -19.62 -6.39 -6.69
C HIS A 652 -19.39 -7.02 -8.06
N ALA A 653 -20.03 -6.47 -9.10
CA ALA A 653 -19.82 -6.91 -10.48
C ALA A 653 -18.35 -6.74 -10.89
N GLY A 654 -17.65 -5.70 -10.41
CA GLY A 654 -16.20 -5.51 -10.58
C GLY A 654 -15.35 -6.77 -10.41
N VAL A 655 -15.56 -7.49 -9.29
CA VAL A 655 -14.82 -8.72 -9.00
C VAL A 655 -15.20 -9.85 -9.95
N THR A 656 -16.50 -10.01 -10.28
CA THR A 656 -16.94 -10.96 -11.30
C THR A 656 -16.34 -10.65 -12.67
N MET A 657 -16.22 -9.37 -13.05
CA MET A 657 -15.61 -8.98 -14.33
C MET A 657 -14.13 -9.38 -14.40
N ASN A 658 -13.37 -9.21 -13.31
CA ASN A 658 -12.00 -9.72 -13.21
C ASN A 658 -11.96 -11.25 -13.32
N GLY A 659 -12.84 -11.96 -12.59
CA GLY A 659 -12.95 -13.43 -12.69
C GLY A 659 -13.27 -13.91 -14.11
N LEU A 660 -14.15 -13.20 -14.82
CA LEU A 660 -14.50 -13.50 -16.22
C LEU A 660 -13.34 -13.25 -17.19
N ALA A 661 -12.48 -12.26 -16.92
CA ALA A 661 -11.25 -12.05 -17.67
C ALA A 661 -10.30 -13.25 -17.53
N TYR A 662 -10.06 -13.72 -16.30
CA TYR A 662 -9.25 -14.93 -16.08
C TYR A 662 -9.89 -16.20 -16.65
N ALA A 663 -11.22 -16.34 -16.57
CA ALA A 663 -11.93 -17.44 -17.19
C ALA A 663 -11.76 -17.43 -18.71
N TYR A 664 -11.82 -16.26 -19.35
CA TYR A 664 -11.53 -16.11 -20.77
C TYR A 664 -10.11 -16.58 -21.09
N GLU A 665 -9.10 -16.11 -20.34
CA GLU A 665 -7.70 -16.51 -20.56
C GLU A 665 -7.51 -18.03 -20.45
N ALA A 666 -8.08 -18.64 -19.40
CA ALA A 666 -7.98 -20.08 -19.17
C ALA A 666 -8.63 -20.89 -20.31
N LEU A 667 -9.83 -20.49 -20.73
CA LEU A 667 -10.60 -21.16 -21.78
C LEU A 667 -10.01 -20.96 -23.18
N ALA A 668 -9.45 -19.78 -23.46
CA ALA A 668 -8.89 -19.43 -24.76
C ALA A 668 -7.48 -19.99 -24.99
N ASP A 669 -6.76 -20.39 -23.94
CA ASP A 669 -5.40 -20.92 -24.06
C ASP A 669 -5.37 -22.22 -24.89
N PRO A 670 -4.72 -22.21 -26.08
CA PRO A 670 -4.63 -23.39 -26.94
C PRO A 670 -3.82 -24.53 -26.33
N ASN A 671 -2.93 -24.23 -25.38
CA ASN A 671 -2.13 -25.20 -24.64
C ASN A 671 -2.76 -25.56 -23.28
N GLY A 672 -3.85 -24.90 -22.91
CA GLY A 672 -4.60 -25.06 -21.68
C GLY A 672 -5.95 -25.74 -21.92
N CYS A 673 -7.04 -25.06 -21.55
CA CYS A 673 -8.38 -25.63 -21.66
C CYS A 673 -8.89 -25.75 -23.10
N ASN A 674 -8.35 -24.95 -24.03
CA ASN A 674 -8.67 -24.95 -25.47
C ASN A 674 -10.18 -25.07 -25.78
N ASN A 675 -11.00 -24.27 -25.10
CA ASN A 675 -12.45 -24.21 -25.27
C ASN A 675 -12.87 -22.83 -25.78
N THR A 676 -12.57 -22.57 -27.05
CA THR A 676 -12.78 -21.28 -27.70
C THR A 676 -14.25 -20.85 -27.77
N ALA A 677 -15.18 -21.82 -27.84
CA ALA A 677 -16.62 -21.55 -27.82
C ALA A 677 -17.06 -20.92 -26.48
N THR A 678 -16.74 -21.58 -25.37
CA THR A 678 -17.06 -21.04 -24.04
C THR A 678 -16.27 -19.77 -23.74
N ALA A 679 -15.03 -19.64 -24.24
CA ALA A 679 -14.28 -18.40 -24.14
C ALA A 679 -15.02 -17.23 -24.84
N GLY A 680 -15.60 -17.47 -26.02
CA GLY A 680 -16.47 -16.50 -26.71
C GLY A 680 -17.68 -16.08 -25.89
N THR A 681 -18.31 -17.03 -25.18
CA THR A 681 -19.39 -16.75 -24.22
C THR A 681 -18.89 -15.86 -23.09
N ALA A 682 -17.77 -16.21 -22.44
CA ALA A 682 -17.15 -15.45 -21.35
C ALA A 682 -16.86 -13.99 -21.77
N LYS A 683 -16.30 -13.79 -22.95
CA LYS A 683 -16.05 -12.46 -23.54
C LYS A 683 -17.34 -11.66 -23.72
N THR A 684 -18.41 -12.31 -24.17
CA THR A 684 -19.71 -11.66 -24.41
C THR A 684 -20.37 -11.20 -23.11
N ILE A 685 -20.37 -12.04 -22.08
CA ILE A 685 -20.96 -11.69 -20.78
C ILE A 685 -20.14 -10.62 -20.06
N LEU A 686 -18.81 -10.66 -20.19
CA LEU A 686 -17.92 -9.62 -19.67
C LEU A 686 -18.20 -8.26 -20.32
N ARG A 687 -18.35 -8.22 -21.65
CA ARG A 687 -18.68 -6.98 -22.38
C ARG A 687 -19.93 -6.31 -21.83
N LYS A 688 -21.02 -7.07 -21.71
CA LYS A 688 -22.30 -6.58 -21.19
C LYS A 688 -22.20 -6.06 -19.76
N ALA A 689 -21.41 -6.73 -18.91
CA ALA A 689 -21.19 -6.30 -17.53
C ALA A 689 -20.42 -4.97 -17.45
N LEU A 690 -19.37 -4.81 -18.27
CA LEU A 690 -18.61 -3.57 -18.36
C LEU A 690 -19.51 -2.41 -18.82
N ASP A 691 -20.31 -2.64 -19.87
CA ASP A 691 -21.25 -1.65 -20.38
C ASP A 691 -22.28 -1.25 -19.31
N PHE A 692 -22.86 -2.23 -18.59
CA PHE A 692 -23.81 -1.96 -17.52
C PHE A 692 -23.18 -1.14 -16.39
N VAL A 693 -22.01 -1.55 -15.88
CA VAL A 693 -21.34 -0.88 -14.76
C VAL A 693 -21.03 0.57 -15.12
N TYR A 694 -20.56 0.83 -16.34
CA TYR A 694 -20.26 2.19 -16.77
C TYR A 694 -21.53 3.02 -17.02
N GLN A 695 -22.50 2.49 -17.77
CA GLN A 695 -23.68 3.26 -18.21
C GLN A 695 -24.72 3.42 -17.11
N GLN A 696 -24.90 2.41 -16.26
CA GLN A 696 -25.91 2.39 -15.21
C GLN A 696 -25.31 2.54 -13.81
N GLY A 697 -24.07 2.10 -13.59
CA GLY A 697 -23.44 2.17 -12.27
C GLY A 697 -22.80 3.51 -11.91
N ARG A 698 -22.47 4.37 -12.89
CA ARG A 698 -21.67 5.60 -12.67
C ARG A 698 -22.51 6.82 -12.29
N GLY A 699 -22.11 7.50 -11.22
CA GLY A 699 -22.75 8.73 -10.74
C GLY A 699 -22.12 10.03 -11.26
N ALA A 700 -22.72 11.16 -10.90
CA ALA A 700 -22.37 12.49 -11.39
C ALA A 700 -20.96 12.97 -11.01
N ASN A 701 -20.43 12.49 -9.87
CA ASN A 701 -19.06 12.78 -9.45
C ASN A 701 -18.02 11.81 -10.03
N ARG A 702 -18.41 11.01 -11.05
CA ARG A 702 -17.60 9.95 -11.67
C ARG A 702 -17.29 8.76 -10.74
N GLY A 703 -17.82 8.76 -9.52
CA GLY A 703 -17.87 7.60 -8.63
C GLY A 703 -18.95 6.60 -9.08
N LEU A 704 -19.11 5.51 -8.33
CA LEU A 704 -20.17 4.55 -8.59
C LEU A 704 -21.28 4.69 -7.57
N TYR A 705 -22.52 4.51 -8.02
CA TYR A 705 -23.62 4.24 -7.12
C TYR A 705 -23.37 2.95 -6.36
N TYR A 706 -23.79 2.93 -5.11
CA TYR A 706 -23.65 1.74 -4.27
C TYR A 706 -24.49 0.60 -4.84
N SER A 707 -25.73 0.90 -5.24
CA SER A 707 -26.66 -0.04 -5.85
C SER A 707 -27.55 0.67 -6.87
N VAL A 708 -28.01 -0.06 -7.89
CA VAL A 708 -28.84 0.48 -8.98
C VAL A 708 -29.96 -0.48 -9.38
N ASN A 709 -31.06 0.08 -9.90
CA ASN A 709 -32.28 -0.60 -10.34
C ASN A 709 -33.01 -1.42 -9.26
N PHE A 710 -32.78 -1.12 -7.98
CA PHE A 710 -33.68 -1.56 -6.91
C PHE A 710 -34.88 -0.61 -6.83
N TYR A 711 -36.05 -1.10 -6.44
CA TYR A 711 -37.25 -0.25 -6.35
C TYR A 711 -37.38 0.41 -4.97
N ALA A 712 -36.73 -0.14 -3.94
CA ALA A 712 -36.76 0.34 -2.56
C ALA A 712 -35.38 0.37 -1.92
N ASN A 713 -35.11 1.40 -1.10
CA ASN A 713 -33.90 1.51 -0.28
C ASN A 713 -34.17 0.98 1.13
N GLY A 714 -33.32 0.07 1.61
CA GLY A 714 -33.41 -0.54 2.94
C GLY A 714 -32.28 -0.23 3.92
N GLN A 715 -31.31 0.63 3.58
CA GLN A 715 -30.17 0.93 4.46
C GLN A 715 -30.59 1.71 5.72
N PRO A 716 -29.94 1.51 6.86
CA PRO A 716 -30.02 2.43 7.98
C PRO A 716 -29.25 3.71 7.72
N PRO A 717 -29.67 4.81 8.36
CA PRO A 717 -30.83 4.92 9.25
C PRO A 717 -32.17 5.12 8.53
N GLN A 718 -32.26 4.83 7.22
CA GLN A 718 -33.41 5.20 6.38
C GLN A 718 -34.60 4.25 6.53
N ALA A 719 -34.36 2.95 6.74
CA ALA A 719 -35.43 1.99 7.03
C ALA A 719 -35.98 2.19 8.45
N THR A 720 -37.31 2.29 8.58
CA THR A 720 -37.99 2.53 9.88
C THR A 720 -38.72 1.28 10.34
N ALA A 721 -38.45 0.81 11.56
CA ALA A 721 -39.14 -0.35 12.14
C ALA A 721 -40.62 -0.06 12.40
N GLY A 722 -41.51 -0.97 12.00
CA GLY A 722 -42.93 -0.89 12.31
C GLY A 722 -43.26 -1.44 13.70
N THR A 723 -44.39 -1.04 14.26
CA THR A 723 -44.91 -1.61 15.51
C THR A 723 -45.71 -2.89 15.24
N GLY A 724 -45.66 -3.85 16.17
CA GLY A 724 -46.42 -5.10 16.06
C GLY A 724 -45.77 -6.13 15.14
N THR A 725 -46.58 -7.07 14.65
CA THR A 725 -46.14 -8.17 13.79
C THR A 725 -47.09 -8.40 12.63
N VAL A 726 -46.63 -9.06 11.58
CA VAL A 726 -47.39 -9.36 10.37
C VAL A 726 -47.48 -10.85 10.09
N THR A 727 -48.61 -11.28 9.53
CA THR A 727 -48.92 -12.66 9.16
C THR A 727 -49.59 -12.65 7.78
N GLY A 728 -49.29 -13.64 6.94
CA GLY A 728 -49.87 -13.78 5.61
C GLY A 728 -49.70 -15.19 5.05
N THR A 729 -50.57 -15.56 4.11
CA THR A 729 -50.58 -16.89 3.49
C THR A 729 -49.74 -16.90 2.22
N ALA A 730 -49.02 -18.00 1.96
CA ALA A 730 -48.31 -18.18 0.69
C ALA A 730 -49.28 -18.11 -0.50
N GLY A 731 -48.89 -17.40 -1.56
CA GLY A 731 -49.71 -17.21 -2.77
C GLY A 731 -50.74 -16.07 -2.68
N GLU A 732 -50.90 -15.43 -1.52
CA GLU A 732 -51.81 -14.29 -1.34
C GLU A 732 -51.06 -12.94 -1.35
N THR A 733 -51.74 -11.88 -1.75
CA THR A 733 -51.23 -10.49 -1.74
C THR A 733 -51.65 -9.73 -0.48
N THR A 734 -52.40 -10.36 0.43
CA THR A 734 -52.93 -9.70 1.63
C THR A 734 -52.07 -10.02 2.84
N LEU A 735 -51.74 -8.99 3.62
CA LEU A 735 -50.98 -9.09 4.85
C LEU A 735 -51.83 -8.61 6.03
N THR A 736 -51.92 -9.43 7.09
CA THR A 736 -52.67 -9.10 8.31
C THR A 736 -51.70 -8.78 9.44
N GLY A 737 -51.92 -7.66 10.12
CA GLY A 737 -51.10 -7.18 11.21
C GLY A 737 -51.74 -7.40 12.59
N SER A 738 -50.90 -7.63 13.60
CA SER A 738 -51.27 -7.63 15.03
C SER A 738 -50.45 -6.58 15.76
N GLY A 739 -51.12 -5.59 16.38
CA GLY A 739 -50.45 -4.43 17.00
C GLY A 739 -49.83 -3.45 15.98
N THR A 740 -50.25 -3.54 14.71
CA THR A 740 -49.76 -2.69 13.61
C THR A 740 -50.61 -1.43 13.46
N THR A 741 -50.07 -0.45 12.75
CA THR A 741 -50.74 0.82 12.46
C THR A 741 -50.59 1.19 10.98
N PHE A 742 -50.87 0.24 10.07
CA PHE A 742 -50.53 0.36 8.64
C PHE A 742 -51.06 1.63 7.99
N SER A 743 -52.34 1.95 8.16
CA SER A 743 -52.99 3.12 7.54
C SER A 743 -52.45 4.48 7.99
N THR A 744 -51.66 4.53 9.07
CA THR A 744 -50.96 5.75 9.54
C THR A 744 -49.45 5.68 9.38
N PHE A 745 -48.90 4.47 9.28
CA PHE A 745 -47.46 4.24 9.13
C PHE A 745 -47.01 4.31 7.67
N TYR A 746 -47.91 4.01 6.73
CA TYR A 746 -47.70 4.08 5.28
C TYR A 746 -48.68 5.08 4.64
N ALA A 747 -48.32 5.60 3.47
CA ALA A 747 -49.16 6.41 2.59
C ALA A 747 -50.22 5.58 1.84
N CYS A 748 -50.02 4.25 1.72
CA CYS A 748 -51.01 3.29 1.24
C CYS A 748 -51.60 3.62 -0.15
N ASN A 749 -50.76 4.10 -1.06
CA ASN A 749 -51.13 4.61 -2.38
C ASN A 749 -50.20 4.09 -3.49
N GLY A 750 -49.45 3.02 -3.22
CA GLY A 750 -48.46 2.50 -4.16
C GLY A 750 -47.16 3.31 -4.23
N THR A 751 -46.80 4.13 -3.25
CA THR A 751 -45.47 4.79 -3.22
C THR A 751 -44.53 4.23 -2.16
N ASP A 752 -45.05 3.46 -1.21
CA ASP A 752 -44.28 2.90 -0.11
C ASP A 752 -43.95 1.43 -0.30
N TYR A 753 -42.94 0.97 0.44
CA TYR A 753 -42.51 -0.42 0.45
C TYR A 753 -42.47 -0.97 1.87
N ILE A 754 -42.86 -2.23 2.01
CA ILE A 754 -42.81 -2.98 3.26
C ILE A 754 -41.78 -4.10 3.14
N GLY A 755 -40.90 -4.16 4.12
CA GLY A 755 -39.94 -5.22 4.33
C GLY A 755 -40.38 -6.22 5.36
N ILE A 756 -40.40 -7.51 5.01
CA ILE A 756 -40.82 -8.59 5.91
C ILE A 756 -39.59 -9.42 6.31
N ASP A 757 -39.26 -9.40 7.61
CA ASP A 757 -38.01 -9.96 8.12
C ASP A 757 -37.95 -11.50 8.01
N SER A 758 -39.06 -12.21 8.24
CA SER A 758 -39.07 -13.69 8.26
C SER A 758 -38.82 -14.33 6.90
N ILE A 759 -39.31 -13.71 5.81
CA ILE A 759 -39.14 -14.19 4.44
C ILE A 759 -38.08 -13.39 3.66
N ARG A 760 -37.51 -12.35 4.28
CA ARG A 760 -36.43 -11.52 3.72
C ARG A 760 -36.75 -10.96 2.34
N LYS A 761 -37.97 -10.45 2.16
CA LYS A 761 -38.43 -9.85 0.91
C LYS A 761 -39.11 -8.52 1.18
N VAL A 762 -39.06 -7.65 0.17
CA VAL A 762 -39.78 -6.38 0.16
C VAL A 762 -40.85 -6.41 -0.91
N PHE A 763 -41.97 -5.79 -0.57
CA PHE A 763 -43.14 -5.67 -1.42
C PHE A 763 -43.56 -4.21 -1.48
N LYS A 764 -44.14 -3.82 -2.61
CA LYS A 764 -44.75 -2.50 -2.74
C LYS A 764 -46.12 -2.51 -2.07
N VAL A 765 -46.39 -1.49 -1.27
CA VAL A 765 -47.65 -1.34 -0.54
C VAL A 765 -48.65 -0.66 -1.45
N LEU A 766 -49.62 -1.40 -1.97
CA LEU A 766 -50.64 -0.85 -2.87
C LEU A 766 -51.72 -0.09 -2.09
N ASP A 767 -52.24 -0.69 -1.02
CA ASP A 767 -53.33 -0.14 -0.21
C ASP A 767 -53.28 -0.68 1.23
N CYS A 768 -53.88 0.04 2.17
CA CYS A 768 -54.05 -0.39 3.56
C CYS A 768 -55.52 -0.24 3.98
N PRO A 769 -56.38 -1.23 3.69
CA PRO A 769 -57.80 -1.15 4.01
C PRO A 769 -58.12 -0.91 5.49
N SER A 770 -57.19 -1.24 6.40
CA SER A 770 -57.33 -0.97 7.83
C SER A 770 -55.95 -0.82 8.50
N PRO A 771 -55.86 -0.39 9.78
CA PRO A 771 -54.61 -0.39 10.54
C PRO A 771 -53.92 -1.76 10.65
N THR A 772 -54.65 -2.84 10.41
CA THR A 772 -54.22 -4.24 10.55
C THR A 772 -54.32 -5.05 9.26
N THR A 773 -54.60 -4.43 8.12
CA THR A 773 -54.71 -5.14 6.83
C THR A 773 -54.07 -4.31 5.72
N MET A 774 -53.24 -4.94 4.91
CA MET A 774 -52.51 -4.33 3.81
C MET A 774 -52.58 -5.21 2.56
N THR A 775 -52.56 -4.57 1.38
CA THR A 775 -52.44 -5.23 0.07
C THR A 775 -51.06 -4.94 -0.54
N LEU A 776 -50.37 -6.01 -0.94
CA LEU A 776 -49.07 -6.01 -1.59
C LEU A 776 -49.20 -6.05 -3.12
N ASP A 777 -48.16 -5.65 -3.84
CA ASP A 777 -48.10 -5.72 -5.31
C ASP A 777 -47.87 -7.13 -5.86
N ALA A 778 -47.27 -8.01 -5.06
CA ALA A 778 -46.99 -9.38 -5.42
C ALA A 778 -47.41 -10.36 -4.31
N ALA A 779 -47.70 -11.60 -4.72
CA ALA A 779 -48.07 -12.66 -3.80
C ALA A 779 -46.88 -13.06 -2.92
N LEU A 780 -47.15 -13.41 -1.66
CA LEU A 780 -46.13 -13.90 -0.74
C LEU A 780 -45.57 -15.25 -1.24
N PRO A 781 -44.23 -15.40 -1.36
CA PRO A 781 -43.62 -16.63 -1.85
C PRO A 781 -43.69 -17.77 -0.81
N ALA A 782 -43.88 -17.44 0.47
CA ALA A 782 -44.02 -18.36 1.58
C ALA A 782 -44.93 -17.76 2.65
N ALA A 783 -45.49 -18.61 3.52
CA ALA A 783 -46.31 -18.14 4.63
C ALA A 783 -45.47 -17.31 5.62
N VAL A 784 -46.06 -16.23 6.12
CA VAL A 784 -45.46 -15.32 7.10
C VAL A 784 -46.27 -15.47 8.38
N THR A 785 -45.63 -15.71 9.52
CA THR A 785 -46.31 -15.86 10.81
C THR A 785 -45.62 -15.01 11.86
N GLY A 786 -46.29 -13.96 12.35
CA GLY A 786 -45.78 -13.13 13.45
C GLY A 786 -44.45 -12.43 13.16
N SER A 787 -44.16 -12.09 11.92
CA SER A 787 -42.89 -11.46 11.52
C SER A 787 -42.83 -10.00 11.95
N THR A 788 -41.65 -9.52 12.34
CA THR A 788 -41.35 -8.08 12.35
C THR A 788 -41.27 -7.56 10.92
N TYR A 789 -41.46 -6.24 10.77
CA TYR A 789 -41.45 -5.58 9.48
C TYR A 789 -40.87 -4.16 9.58
N LYS A 790 -40.44 -3.63 8.45
CA LYS A 790 -39.92 -2.25 8.35
C LYS A 790 -40.52 -1.55 7.14
N ARG A 791 -40.74 -0.24 7.25
CA ARG A 791 -41.02 0.62 6.09
C ARG A 791 -39.70 0.94 5.40
N ALA A 792 -39.61 0.59 4.12
CA ALA A 792 -38.48 0.92 3.25
C ALA A 792 -38.88 2.12 2.36
N PRO A 793 -38.10 3.21 2.33
CA PRO A 793 -38.33 4.30 1.39
C PRO A 793 -38.15 3.85 -0.07
N ALA A 794 -38.85 4.52 -0.99
CA ALA A 794 -38.61 4.36 -2.42
C ALA A 794 -37.17 4.79 -2.77
N MET A 795 -36.55 4.09 -3.73
CA MET A 795 -35.21 4.45 -4.20
C MET A 795 -35.26 5.73 -5.06
N PRO A 796 -34.25 6.62 -4.97
CA PRO A 796 -34.15 7.79 -5.84
C PRO A 796 -34.21 7.44 -7.33
N THR A 797 -34.71 8.38 -8.14
CA THR A 797 -34.87 8.23 -9.61
C THR A 797 -34.02 9.23 -10.40
N ASP A 798 -33.37 10.17 -9.71
CA ASP A 798 -32.49 11.20 -10.26
C ASP A 798 -31.05 10.68 -10.42
N CYS A 799 -30.89 9.69 -11.29
CA CYS A 799 -29.64 8.95 -11.44
C CYS A 799 -28.66 9.56 -12.46
N ALA A 800 -28.95 10.73 -13.03
CA ALA A 800 -28.09 11.34 -14.04
C ALA A 800 -26.63 11.47 -13.54
N PRO A 801 -25.62 11.10 -14.35
CA PRO A 801 -25.66 10.73 -15.75
C PRO A 801 -25.92 9.24 -16.03
N SER A 802 -26.13 8.41 -15.00
CA SER A 802 -26.50 7.00 -15.19
C SER A 802 -27.87 6.88 -15.87
N SER A 803 -28.01 5.85 -16.71
CA SER A 803 -29.27 5.46 -17.32
C SER A 803 -30.09 4.48 -16.47
N ALA A 804 -29.69 4.23 -15.22
CA ALA A 804 -30.45 3.41 -14.28
C ALA A 804 -31.78 4.08 -13.93
N ALA A 805 -32.83 3.28 -13.77
CA ALA A 805 -34.14 3.76 -13.33
C ALA A 805 -34.12 4.23 -11.87
N HIS A 806 -33.28 3.57 -11.06
CA HIS A 806 -33.13 3.86 -9.65
C HIS A 806 -31.67 3.72 -9.20
N CYS A 807 -31.26 4.50 -8.20
CA CYS A 807 -29.88 4.53 -7.74
C CYS A 807 -29.75 4.94 -6.27
N GLU A 808 -28.71 4.41 -5.63
CA GLU A 808 -28.38 4.68 -4.23
C GLU A 808 -26.94 5.18 -4.11
N GLY A 809 -26.74 6.15 -3.22
CA GLY A 809 -25.42 6.70 -2.93
C GLY A 809 -25.02 7.86 -3.84
N ALA A 810 -25.98 8.68 -4.30
CA ALA A 810 -25.70 9.92 -5.04
C ALA A 810 -24.82 10.89 -4.23
N PRO A 811 -23.83 11.57 -4.85
CA PRO A 811 -23.54 11.61 -6.28
C PRO A 811 -22.68 10.45 -6.84
N GLY A 812 -22.32 9.46 -6.02
CA GLY A 812 -21.45 8.31 -6.32
C GLY A 812 -20.28 8.20 -5.34
N ASP A 813 -19.75 7.00 -5.09
CA ASP A 813 -18.56 6.76 -4.27
C ASP A 813 -17.39 6.27 -5.15
N ARG A 814 -16.29 7.03 -5.14
CA ARG A 814 -15.06 6.74 -5.90
C ARG A 814 -14.29 5.54 -5.34
N SER A 815 -14.47 5.24 -4.05
CA SER A 815 -13.85 4.09 -3.37
C SER A 815 -14.31 2.75 -3.94
N LEU A 816 -15.51 2.71 -4.51
CA LEU A 816 -16.11 1.53 -5.09
C LEU A 816 -15.47 1.12 -6.42
N ILE A 817 -14.76 2.04 -7.09
CA ILE A 817 -14.04 1.79 -8.35
C ILE A 817 -12.85 0.87 -8.14
N ASN A 818 -12.32 0.80 -6.92
CA ASN A 818 -11.10 0.04 -6.62
C ASN A 818 -11.17 -1.43 -7.05
N THR A 819 -12.35 -2.04 -7.26
CA THR A 819 -12.48 -3.48 -7.58
C THR A 819 -12.56 -3.82 -9.07
N MET A 820 -12.47 -2.86 -10.00
CA MET A 820 -12.85 -3.13 -11.41
C MET A 820 -11.96 -2.58 -12.50
N THR A 821 -10.99 -1.72 -12.19
CA THR A 821 -10.17 -1.07 -13.22
C THR A 821 -9.40 -2.11 -14.05
N GLY A 822 -8.93 -3.20 -13.44
CA GLY A 822 -8.28 -4.30 -14.13
C GLY A 822 -9.09 -4.88 -15.30
N ALA A 823 -10.40 -5.10 -15.11
CA ALA A 823 -11.27 -5.69 -16.13
C ALA A 823 -11.44 -4.80 -17.38
N TYR A 824 -11.59 -3.48 -17.21
CA TYR A 824 -11.66 -2.53 -18.33
C TYR A 824 -10.36 -2.54 -19.14
N GLY A 825 -9.22 -2.54 -18.45
CA GLY A 825 -7.91 -2.65 -19.08
C GLY A 825 -7.76 -3.95 -19.85
N HIS A 826 -8.03 -5.09 -19.21
CA HIS A 826 -7.94 -6.40 -19.85
C HIS A 826 -8.83 -6.47 -21.09
N PHE A 827 -10.08 -6.01 -21.00
CA PHE A 827 -11.01 -6.06 -22.14
C PHE A 827 -10.58 -5.15 -23.29
N TYR A 828 -10.07 -3.95 -23.00
CA TYR A 828 -9.45 -3.10 -24.01
C TYR A 828 -8.27 -3.81 -24.67
N ASN A 829 -7.33 -4.35 -23.90
CA ASN A 829 -6.17 -5.06 -24.43
C ASN A 829 -6.57 -6.27 -25.29
N LEU A 830 -7.64 -6.96 -24.92
CA LEU A 830 -8.19 -8.10 -25.63
C LEU A 830 -8.87 -7.72 -26.97
N THR A 831 -9.46 -6.53 -27.07
CA THR A 831 -10.36 -6.17 -28.18
C THR A 831 -9.86 -5.05 -29.07
N GLY A 832 -8.98 -4.18 -28.57
CA GLY A 832 -8.60 -2.91 -29.20
C GLY A 832 -9.73 -1.87 -29.21
N GLU A 833 -10.84 -2.11 -28.51
CA GLU A 833 -12.00 -1.20 -28.50
C GLU A 833 -11.74 0.01 -27.56
N GLU A 834 -11.37 1.16 -28.13
CA GLU A 834 -11.03 2.40 -27.41
C GLU A 834 -12.09 2.87 -26.41
N THR A 835 -13.36 2.50 -26.60
CA THR A 835 -14.44 2.78 -25.63
C THR A 835 -14.08 2.30 -24.23
N TYR A 836 -13.54 1.08 -24.08
CA TYR A 836 -13.22 0.52 -22.77
C TYR A 836 -11.96 1.13 -22.14
N LYS A 837 -11.02 1.62 -22.97
CA LYS A 837 -9.90 2.44 -22.49
C LYS A 837 -10.39 3.78 -21.97
N ASN A 838 -11.32 4.44 -22.66
CA ASN A 838 -11.90 5.71 -22.20
C ASN A 838 -12.70 5.52 -20.91
N TYR A 839 -13.49 4.45 -20.81
CA TYR A 839 -14.22 4.10 -19.59
C TYR A 839 -13.26 3.82 -18.42
N GLY A 840 -12.22 3.03 -18.67
CA GLY A 840 -11.18 2.75 -17.70
C GLY A 840 -10.43 4.01 -17.26
N ASP A 841 -10.06 4.90 -18.18
CA ASP A 841 -9.30 6.12 -17.88
C ASP A 841 -10.13 7.07 -17.01
N GLU A 842 -11.43 7.20 -17.30
CA GLU A 842 -12.31 8.02 -16.48
C GLU A 842 -12.43 7.45 -15.06
N LEU A 843 -12.73 6.16 -14.92
CA LEU A 843 -12.88 5.51 -13.61
C LEU A 843 -11.57 5.54 -12.82
N PHE A 844 -10.44 5.22 -13.47
CA PHE A 844 -9.11 5.26 -12.85
C PHE A 844 -8.76 6.68 -12.41
N SER A 845 -9.02 7.69 -13.24
CA SER A 845 -8.81 9.10 -12.88
C SER A 845 -9.70 9.56 -11.73
N ALA A 846 -10.93 9.04 -11.64
CA ALA A 846 -11.81 9.37 -10.53
C ALA A 846 -11.32 8.76 -9.21
N ALA A 847 -10.77 7.54 -9.24
CA ALA A 847 -10.23 6.88 -8.06
C ALA A 847 -8.83 7.38 -7.66
N TYR A 848 -7.98 7.73 -8.62
CA TYR A 848 -6.54 7.94 -8.41
C TYR A 848 -5.98 9.24 -9.01
N GLY A 849 -6.83 10.13 -9.50
CA GLY A 849 -6.45 11.42 -10.10
C GLY A 849 -6.22 12.56 -9.12
N GLY A 850 -5.60 12.28 -7.97
CA GLY A 850 -5.25 13.28 -6.97
C GLY A 850 -4.07 14.17 -7.39
N SER A 851 -3.52 14.93 -6.43
CA SER A 851 -2.37 15.83 -6.64
C SER A 851 -1.18 15.12 -7.30
N GLY A 852 -0.54 15.77 -8.29
CA GLY A 852 0.63 15.23 -8.98
C GLY A 852 1.85 15.02 -8.07
N GLY A 853 1.88 15.61 -6.88
CA GLY A 853 2.92 15.36 -5.87
C GLY A 853 2.54 14.27 -4.86
N GLY A 854 1.43 13.57 -5.06
CA GLY A 854 0.95 12.50 -4.18
C GLY A 854 -0.01 12.95 -3.07
N PRO A 855 -0.48 12.00 -2.24
CA PRO A 855 -1.43 12.27 -1.15
C PRO A 855 -0.94 13.36 -0.18
N GLY A 856 -1.76 14.39 0.05
CA GLY A 856 -1.40 15.51 0.93
C GLY A 856 -0.49 16.56 0.31
N SER A 857 -0.07 16.40 -0.95
CA SER A 857 0.68 17.42 -1.68
C SER A 857 -0.21 18.58 -2.15
N LEU A 858 0.38 19.77 -2.25
CA LEU A 858 -0.26 20.98 -2.79
C LEU A 858 -0.07 21.14 -4.31
N ALA A 859 0.60 20.19 -4.97
CA ALA A 859 0.76 20.24 -6.43
C ALA A 859 -0.60 20.10 -7.13
N PRO A 860 -0.79 20.70 -8.33
CA PRO A 860 -2.03 20.52 -9.08
C PRO A 860 -2.27 19.03 -9.42
N PRO A 861 -3.53 18.61 -9.64
CA PRO A 861 -3.84 17.26 -10.11
C PRO A 861 -3.10 16.92 -11.41
N ALA A 862 -2.69 15.67 -11.56
CA ALA A 862 -1.93 15.23 -12.73
C ALA A 862 -2.45 13.90 -13.29
N GLY A 863 -2.49 13.83 -14.62
CA GLY A 863 -2.93 12.68 -15.40
C GLY A 863 -4.22 12.91 -16.18
N PRO A 864 -4.54 12.04 -17.16
CA PRO A 864 -5.76 12.16 -17.95
C PRO A 864 -7.00 12.20 -17.06
N GLY A 865 -7.85 13.22 -17.21
CA GLY A 865 -9.11 13.34 -16.45
C GLY A 865 -8.96 13.58 -14.93
N ALA A 866 -7.76 13.88 -14.44
CA ALA A 866 -7.53 14.17 -13.02
C ALA A 866 -8.20 15.49 -12.61
N ASP A 867 -9.02 15.45 -11.55
CA ASP A 867 -9.72 16.63 -10.99
C ASP A 867 -9.32 16.95 -9.55
N GLY A 868 -8.39 16.19 -8.96
CA GLY A 868 -7.92 16.38 -7.59
C GLY A 868 -8.72 15.64 -6.54
N GLU A 869 -9.89 15.10 -6.90
CA GLU A 869 -10.70 14.22 -6.07
C GLU A 869 -10.26 12.76 -6.27
N PHE A 870 -10.33 11.92 -5.23
CA PHE A 870 -9.80 10.56 -5.27
C PHE A 870 -10.52 9.60 -4.30
N ALA A 871 -10.21 8.31 -4.40
CA ALA A 871 -10.70 7.27 -3.49
C ALA A 871 -10.01 7.38 -2.13
N HIS A 872 -10.69 8.00 -1.16
CA HIS A 872 -10.13 8.22 0.18
C HIS A 872 -9.71 6.93 0.90
N ASN A 873 -10.44 5.83 0.69
CA ASN A 873 -10.14 4.57 1.34
C ASN A 873 -8.78 3.95 0.94
N TYR A 874 -8.26 4.29 -0.25
CA TYR A 874 -6.99 3.77 -0.74
C TYR A 874 -5.81 4.24 0.10
N ILE A 875 -5.89 5.46 0.65
CA ILE A 875 -4.83 6.07 1.45
C ILE A 875 -5.06 5.96 2.96
N ASN A 876 -6.04 5.15 3.41
CA ASN A 876 -6.39 5.06 4.83
C ASN A 876 -5.19 4.70 5.72
N ALA A 877 -4.24 3.87 5.24
CA ALA A 877 -3.06 3.47 5.99
C ALA A 877 -2.05 4.61 6.19
N LEU A 878 -2.09 5.64 5.32
CA LEU A 878 -1.24 6.82 5.45
C LEU A 878 -1.58 7.59 6.74
N PRO A 879 -0.60 8.27 7.36
CA PRO A 879 -0.87 9.08 8.53
C PRO A 879 -1.75 10.30 8.17
N PRO A 880 -2.43 10.91 9.16
CA PRO A 880 -3.17 12.14 8.95
C PRO A 880 -2.21 13.30 8.66
N CYS A 881 -2.61 14.24 7.81
CA CYS A 881 -1.72 15.34 7.37
C CYS A 881 -1.31 16.31 8.49
N ASN A 882 -1.98 16.30 9.64
CA ASN A 882 -1.57 17.08 10.82
C ASN A 882 -0.31 16.53 11.52
N THR A 883 0.15 15.33 11.17
CA THR A 883 1.41 14.73 11.65
C THR A 883 2.61 15.07 10.76
N GLY A 884 2.38 15.77 9.65
CA GLY A 884 3.39 16.69 9.14
C GLY A 884 4.11 16.36 7.85
N LYS A 885 3.89 15.23 7.17
CA LYS A 885 4.50 15.02 5.84
C LYS A 885 3.64 14.22 4.89
N PRO A 886 3.36 14.75 3.69
CA PRO A 886 3.01 13.94 2.54
C PRO A 886 4.07 12.83 2.31
N PRO A 887 3.69 11.61 1.89
CA PRO A 887 2.31 11.18 1.64
C PRO A 887 1.46 11.06 2.92
N CYS A 888 0.33 11.74 2.96
CA CYS A 888 -0.57 11.78 4.11
C CYS A 888 -2.04 11.93 3.66
N GLY A 889 -2.96 11.82 4.62
CA GLY A 889 -4.40 12.03 4.39
C GLY A 889 -5.27 10.86 4.85
N GLY A 890 -4.65 9.81 5.39
CA GLY A 890 -5.35 8.67 5.98
C GLY A 890 -5.50 8.79 7.51
N PHE A 891 -5.71 7.64 8.15
CA PHE A 891 -5.95 7.50 9.60
C PHE A 891 -4.74 6.91 10.34
N GLY A 892 -3.72 6.45 9.62
CA GLY A 892 -2.59 5.69 10.16
C GLY A 892 -2.95 4.26 10.59
N LEU A 893 -1.94 3.51 11.06
CA LEU A 893 -2.07 2.09 11.45
C LEU A 893 -2.70 1.87 12.84
N SER A 894 -3.08 2.94 13.55
CA SER A 894 -3.61 2.86 14.92
C SER A 894 -5.07 2.40 15.01
N ALA A 895 -5.80 2.38 13.89
CA ALA A 895 -7.15 1.85 13.82
C ALA A 895 -7.13 0.42 13.28
N PHE A 896 -7.61 -0.54 14.08
CA PHE A 896 -7.73 -1.96 13.68
C PHE A 896 -8.56 -2.17 12.40
N ASN A 897 -9.31 -1.16 11.95
CA ASN A 897 -10.13 -1.21 10.74
C ASN A 897 -9.38 -0.78 9.46
N VAL A 898 -8.04 -0.68 9.50
CA VAL A 898 -7.23 -0.05 8.43
C VAL A 898 -6.08 -0.96 7.94
N TYR A 899 -6.13 -2.28 8.17
CA TYR A 899 -5.07 -3.26 7.87
C TYR A 899 -4.78 -3.58 6.39
N GLY A 900 -5.00 -2.63 5.48
CA GLY A 900 -4.66 -2.79 4.07
C GLY A 900 -5.84 -3.17 3.18
N LYS A 901 -7.08 -3.16 3.68
CA LYS A 901 -8.28 -3.38 2.85
C LYS A 901 -8.32 -2.51 1.60
N GLY A 902 -8.19 -1.19 1.74
CA GLY A 902 -8.19 -0.28 0.58
C GLY A 902 -7.02 -0.55 -0.37
N TYR A 903 -5.86 -0.87 0.20
CA TYR A 903 -4.65 -1.20 -0.56
C TYR A 903 -4.80 -2.51 -1.36
N GLY A 904 -5.24 -3.60 -0.72
CA GLY A 904 -5.58 -4.85 -1.37
C GLY A 904 -6.72 -4.68 -2.38
N GLN A 905 -7.75 -3.91 -2.06
CA GLN A 905 -8.90 -3.70 -2.95
C GLN A 905 -8.45 -3.13 -4.28
N ALA A 906 -7.65 -2.06 -4.25
CA ALA A 906 -7.16 -1.38 -5.45
C ALA A 906 -6.00 -2.12 -6.13
N SER A 907 -4.97 -2.48 -5.35
CA SER A 907 -3.67 -2.95 -5.88
C SER A 907 -3.55 -4.48 -5.91
N GLY A 908 -4.39 -5.18 -5.16
CA GLY A 908 -4.62 -6.63 -5.23
C GLY A 908 -5.84 -6.94 -6.10
N ALA A 909 -6.94 -7.44 -5.52
CA ALA A 909 -8.09 -7.94 -6.29
C ALA A 909 -8.64 -7.06 -7.43
N GLY A 910 -8.57 -5.74 -7.30
CA GLY A 910 -9.10 -4.80 -8.28
C GLY A 910 -8.27 -4.59 -9.54
N GLY A 911 -6.98 -4.88 -9.47
CA GLY A 911 -6.08 -4.84 -10.62
C GLY A 911 -5.77 -3.42 -11.14
N ALA A 912 -5.71 -2.40 -10.27
CA ALA A 912 -5.27 -1.06 -10.68
C ALA A 912 -3.85 -1.06 -11.31
N PRO A 913 -2.85 -1.82 -10.80
CA PRO A 913 -1.57 -1.97 -11.48
C PRO A 913 -1.68 -2.59 -12.87
N ASN A 914 -2.63 -3.51 -13.04
CA ASN A 914 -2.85 -4.20 -14.31
C ASN A 914 -3.49 -3.28 -15.34
N TYR A 915 -4.42 -2.42 -14.90
CA TYR A 915 -5.01 -1.41 -15.77
C TYR A 915 -3.94 -0.56 -16.46
N LEU A 916 -2.95 -0.09 -15.69
CA LEU A 916 -1.84 0.72 -16.23
C LEU A 916 -1.07 -0.01 -17.34
N ALA A 917 -0.83 -1.32 -17.17
CA ALA A 917 -0.12 -2.10 -18.18
C ALA A 917 -0.98 -2.42 -19.39
N TYR A 918 -2.23 -2.83 -19.17
CA TYR A 918 -3.16 -3.10 -20.26
C TYR A 918 -3.41 -1.88 -21.13
N ARG A 919 -3.51 -0.67 -20.55
CA ARG A 919 -3.64 0.57 -21.35
C ARG A 919 -2.39 0.86 -22.19
N ALA A 920 -1.22 0.39 -21.76
CA ALA A 920 0.06 0.56 -22.45
C ALA A 920 0.33 -0.52 -23.52
N GLY A 921 -0.56 -1.50 -23.68
CA GLY A 921 -0.42 -2.60 -24.65
C GLY A 921 -0.34 -3.99 -24.03
N GLY A 922 -0.42 -4.09 -22.70
CA GLY A 922 -0.39 -5.35 -21.96
C GLY A 922 0.98 -6.03 -21.96
N GLY A 923 1.05 -7.20 -21.31
CA GLY A 923 2.26 -8.02 -21.31
C GLY A 923 2.54 -8.52 -22.73
N GLN A 924 3.72 -8.18 -23.27
CA GLN A 924 4.11 -8.65 -24.58
C GLN A 924 4.50 -10.14 -24.52
N PRO A 925 4.16 -10.94 -25.54
CA PRO A 925 4.61 -12.34 -25.59
C PRO A 925 6.13 -12.41 -25.69
N TYR A 926 6.70 -13.52 -25.21
CA TYR A 926 8.12 -13.81 -25.37
C TYR A 926 8.51 -13.77 -26.85
N VAL A 927 9.54 -13.00 -27.18
CA VAL A 927 10.13 -12.95 -28.51
C VAL A 927 11.48 -13.64 -28.42
N GLU A 928 11.59 -14.81 -29.06
CA GLU A 928 12.88 -15.49 -29.20
C GLU A 928 13.61 -14.95 -30.44
N ALA A 929 14.79 -14.39 -30.24
CA ALA A 929 15.77 -14.16 -31.29
C ALA A 929 17.03 -15.00 -31.01
N SER A 930 17.89 -15.19 -32.01
CA SER A 930 19.16 -15.90 -31.84
C SER A 930 20.34 -14.99 -32.16
N VAL A 931 21.38 -15.04 -31.33
CA VAL A 931 22.66 -14.35 -31.55
C VAL A 931 23.77 -15.38 -31.65
N GLN A 932 24.66 -15.19 -32.63
CA GLN A 932 25.83 -16.05 -32.82
C GLN A 932 26.95 -15.68 -31.86
N VAL A 933 27.32 -16.61 -30.97
CA VAL A 933 28.42 -16.45 -30.01
C VAL A 933 29.64 -17.24 -30.48
N ASN A 934 30.76 -16.54 -30.71
CA ASN A 934 32.03 -17.15 -31.07
C ASN A 934 32.82 -17.58 -29.81
N PHE A 935 33.50 -18.73 -29.89
CA PHE A 935 34.40 -19.25 -28.85
C PHE A 935 35.47 -20.18 -29.48
N ASP A 936 36.55 -20.41 -28.75
CA ASP A 936 37.66 -21.24 -29.23
C ASP A 936 37.94 -22.39 -28.26
N LEU A 937 37.52 -23.61 -28.61
CA LEU A 937 37.77 -24.82 -27.81
C LEU A 937 39.26 -25.14 -27.69
N SER A 938 40.09 -24.75 -28.66
CA SER A 938 41.53 -25.03 -28.62
C SER A 938 42.28 -24.18 -27.57
N SER A 939 41.64 -23.10 -27.10
CA SER A 939 42.17 -22.21 -26.06
C SER A 939 42.23 -22.86 -24.67
N VAL A 940 41.48 -23.95 -24.44
CA VAL A 940 41.42 -24.67 -23.16
C VAL A 940 41.72 -26.15 -23.40
N MET A 941 42.80 -26.63 -22.79
CA MET A 941 43.23 -28.03 -22.91
C MET A 941 42.11 -28.98 -22.49
N ASN A 942 41.84 -30.00 -23.32
CA ASN A 942 40.78 -31.02 -23.15
C ASN A 942 39.33 -30.52 -23.28
N ALA A 943 39.11 -29.26 -23.69
CA ALA A 943 37.76 -28.78 -23.96
C ALA A 943 37.19 -29.39 -25.25
N THR A 944 35.99 -29.94 -25.16
CA THR A 944 35.27 -30.53 -26.31
C THR A 944 33.96 -29.80 -26.62
N GLN A 945 33.46 -29.01 -25.67
CA GLN A 945 32.22 -28.26 -25.77
C GLN A 945 32.34 -26.92 -25.03
N ALA A 946 31.50 -25.97 -25.40
CA ALA A 946 31.29 -24.75 -24.65
C ALA A 946 29.82 -24.65 -24.21
N ARG A 947 29.60 -24.35 -22.93
CA ARG A 947 28.29 -24.06 -22.36
C ARG A 947 28.17 -22.56 -22.15
N ILE A 948 27.28 -21.95 -22.92
CA ILE A 948 27.03 -20.51 -22.88
C ILE A 948 25.79 -20.29 -22.03
N THR A 949 25.96 -19.56 -20.93
CA THR A 949 24.87 -19.12 -20.07
C THR A 949 24.56 -17.66 -20.38
N VAL A 950 23.35 -17.38 -20.85
CA VAL A 950 22.85 -16.02 -21.03
C VAL A 950 21.90 -15.66 -19.90
N VAL A 951 22.12 -14.52 -19.27
CA VAL A 951 21.25 -13.93 -18.26
C VAL A 951 20.60 -12.71 -18.87
N ARG A 952 19.27 -12.74 -18.97
CA ARG A 952 18.44 -11.65 -19.45
C ARG A 952 18.37 -10.52 -18.41
N PRO A 953 18.06 -9.28 -18.81
CA PRO A 953 17.80 -8.19 -17.87
C PRO A 953 16.74 -8.49 -16.83
N SER A 954 15.73 -9.31 -17.11
CA SER A 954 14.76 -9.78 -16.09
C SER A 954 15.37 -10.68 -15.00
N GLY A 955 16.60 -11.14 -15.19
CA GLY A 955 17.27 -12.15 -14.37
C GLY A 955 17.04 -13.59 -14.85
N ALA A 956 16.19 -13.81 -15.85
CA ALA A 956 15.94 -15.14 -16.38
C ALA A 956 17.12 -15.66 -17.22
N GLY A 957 17.60 -16.86 -16.90
CA GLY A 957 18.71 -17.51 -17.60
C GLY A 957 18.26 -18.37 -18.79
N THR A 958 19.14 -18.55 -19.77
CA THR A 958 19.12 -19.60 -20.79
C THR A 958 20.51 -20.23 -20.85
N VAL A 959 20.58 -21.55 -21.06
CA VAL A 959 21.84 -22.29 -21.17
C VAL A 959 21.84 -23.02 -22.50
N THR A 960 22.87 -22.78 -23.30
CA THR A 960 23.09 -23.43 -24.60
C THR A 960 24.45 -24.11 -24.60
N THR A 961 24.48 -25.42 -24.82
CA THR A 961 25.73 -26.18 -24.96
C THR A 961 26.00 -26.45 -26.44
N CYS A 962 27.18 -26.08 -26.91
CA CYS A 962 27.59 -26.20 -28.30
C CYS A 962 28.95 -26.89 -28.40
N SER A 963 29.07 -27.83 -29.35
CA SER A 963 30.32 -28.54 -29.68
C SER A 963 31.11 -27.89 -30.82
N SER A 964 30.59 -26.82 -31.42
CA SER A 964 31.25 -26.06 -32.49
C SER A 964 30.92 -24.57 -32.38
N SER A 965 31.79 -23.74 -32.95
CA SER A 965 31.65 -22.28 -32.97
C SER A 965 31.41 -21.78 -34.40
N PRO A 966 30.52 -20.79 -34.63
CA PRO A 966 29.69 -20.08 -33.64
C PRO A 966 28.56 -20.95 -33.08
N CYS A 967 28.05 -20.56 -31.91
CA CYS A 967 26.89 -21.16 -31.27
C CYS A 967 25.71 -20.21 -31.31
N ASP A 968 24.55 -20.71 -31.73
CA ASP A 968 23.30 -19.95 -31.76
C ASP A 968 22.67 -19.95 -30.37
N VAL A 969 22.57 -18.76 -29.78
CA VAL A 969 22.10 -18.60 -28.39
C VAL A 969 20.80 -17.79 -28.37
N PRO A 970 19.75 -18.27 -27.69
CA PRO A 970 18.47 -17.59 -27.63
C PRO A 970 18.54 -16.35 -26.72
N VAL A 971 17.96 -15.25 -27.19
CA VAL A 971 17.89 -13.94 -26.51
C VAL A 971 16.48 -13.35 -26.64
N ASP A 972 16.18 -12.34 -25.82
CA ASP A 972 14.89 -11.62 -25.82
C ASP A 972 15.10 -10.12 -26.11
N PRO A 973 14.94 -9.66 -27.37
CA PRO A 973 15.29 -8.28 -27.76
C PRO A 973 14.51 -7.20 -27.00
N ARG A 974 13.35 -7.54 -26.43
CA ARG A 974 12.51 -6.59 -25.69
C ARG A 974 13.18 -6.01 -24.45
N GLN A 975 14.20 -6.69 -23.91
CA GLN A 975 14.79 -6.38 -22.61
C GLN A 975 16.09 -5.56 -22.70
N GLY A 976 16.64 -5.34 -23.89
CA GLY A 976 17.92 -4.67 -24.08
C GLY A 976 19.13 -5.61 -23.96
N GLU A 977 20.27 -5.09 -23.53
CA GLU A 977 21.56 -5.81 -23.50
C GLU A 977 21.56 -6.97 -22.49
N HIS A 978 21.91 -8.18 -22.93
CA HIS A 978 21.99 -9.36 -22.08
C HIS A 978 23.41 -9.54 -21.51
N ARG A 979 23.57 -10.48 -20.58
CA ARG A 979 24.89 -10.91 -20.08
C ARG A 979 25.16 -12.34 -20.50
N MET A 980 26.39 -12.65 -20.88
CA MET A 980 26.81 -14.02 -21.20
C MET A 980 28.03 -14.46 -20.39
N THR A 981 28.07 -15.74 -20.04
CA THR A 981 29.24 -16.43 -19.49
C THR A 981 29.50 -17.68 -20.32
N ILE A 982 30.77 -17.97 -20.63
CA ILE A 982 31.17 -19.15 -21.39
C ILE A 982 31.94 -20.10 -20.47
N GLU A 983 31.46 -21.33 -20.34
CA GLU A 983 32.16 -22.43 -19.66
C GLU A 983 32.71 -23.40 -20.70
N TYR A 984 34.01 -23.72 -20.62
CA TYR A 984 34.63 -24.74 -21.46
C TYR A 984 34.57 -26.08 -20.75
N LEU A 985 34.02 -27.09 -21.41
CA LEU A 985 33.71 -28.38 -20.80
C LEU A 985 34.57 -29.52 -21.37
N SER A 986 34.91 -30.49 -20.53
CA SER A 986 35.49 -31.77 -20.96
C SER A 986 34.44 -32.63 -21.69
N ALA A 987 34.86 -33.79 -22.22
CA ALA A 987 33.92 -34.77 -22.79
C ALA A 987 32.93 -35.35 -21.76
N ASP A 988 33.30 -35.31 -20.47
CA ASP A 988 32.50 -35.77 -19.33
C ASP A 988 31.69 -34.63 -18.67
N GLU A 989 31.61 -33.46 -19.34
CA GLU A 989 30.93 -32.23 -18.89
C GLU A 989 31.54 -31.52 -17.66
N ASP A 990 32.77 -31.86 -17.27
CA ASP A 990 33.48 -31.11 -16.22
C ASP A 990 33.84 -29.70 -16.70
N VAL A 991 33.61 -28.69 -15.86
CA VAL A 991 33.99 -27.29 -16.15
C VAL A 991 35.51 -27.14 -16.04
N LEU A 992 36.18 -26.95 -17.17
CA LEU A 992 37.63 -26.78 -17.28
C LEU A 992 38.05 -25.30 -17.13
N SER A 993 37.22 -24.38 -17.59
CA SER A 993 37.45 -22.94 -17.51
C SER A 993 36.13 -22.18 -17.62
N ARG A 994 36.08 -20.96 -17.08
CA ARG A 994 34.90 -20.08 -17.11
C ARG A 994 35.34 -18.64 -17.42
N SER A 995 34.65 -17.98 -18.35
CA SER A 995 34.87 -16.56 -18.65
C SER A 995 34.31 -15.64 -17.55
N GLU A 996 34.74 -14.38 -17.53
CA GLU A 996 33.96 -13.35 -16.84
C GLU A 996 32.61 -13.14 -17.55
N SER A 997 31.63 -12.59 -16.81
CA SER A 997 30.35 -12.19 -17.39
C SER A 997 30.55 -10.97 -18.27
N THR A 998 30.16 -11.08 -19.55
CA THR A 998 30.34 -10.02 -20.54
C THR A 998 29.00 -9.60 -21.15
N PRO A 999 28.87 -8.35 -21.63
CA PRO A 999 27.68 -7.94 -22.36
C PRO A 999 27.49 -8.72 -23.67
N LEU A 1000 26.25 -9.12 -23.93
CA LEU A 1000 25.78 -9.69 -25.19
C LEU A 1000 24.76 -8.72 -25.80
N PRO A 1001 25.16 -7.90 -26.78
CA PRO A 1001 24.26 -7.01 -27.49
C PRO A 1001 23.18 -7.82 -28.20
N VAL A 1002 21.94 -7.31 -28.18
CA VAL A 1002 20.81 -7.93 -28.85
C VAL A 1002 20.35 -7.00 -29.99
N PRO A 1003 19.95 -7.54 -31.17
CA PRO A 1003 19.54 -6.74 -32.33
C PRO A 1003 18.28 -5.90 -32.12
#